data_AF-A0A2S0K285-F1
#
_entry.id   AF-A0A2S0K285-F1
#
_cell.length_a   1.000
_cell.length_b   1.000
_cell.length_c   1.000
_cell.angle_alpha   90.00
_cell.angle_beta   90.00
_cell.angle_gamma   90.00
#
_symmetry.space_group_name_H-M   'P 1'
#
loop_
_entity.id
_entity.type
_entity.pdbx_description
1 polymer ?
#
loop_
_entity_poly.entity_id
_entity_poly.type
_entity_poly.pdbx_seq_one_letter_code
_entity_poly.pdbx_strand_id
1 'polypeptide(L)'
;MLSKKRTINALLNEWRYDDELKERIIHWHTLEGREAKYAPFPENLHPALVKALHARGITQLYTHQREAFDLAASHKSFTAVTPTASGKSYCYHLPVLQKILEDRNARAIYLFPTKALAQDQKNDLNDLIEQSGEDILSYTYDGDTAPGIRQKVRKAGHIVMTNPDMLHSGILPHHTKWVSLFENLKYIVIDELHTYKGVFGSHVAHVIRRLKRICEFYGSKPVFICTSATIKNPKELAENLTNDTHNLIADSGAPVGKKTFLFYNPPIIHKTFGVRRSAVLEVSDLAKRLYIAGIQTIIFAKSRVRVEMIVTYLKELTRNKLQDESVRGYRGGYLPSERRVIERGLRDGTIQTVVSTNALELGVDIGQLQACIMTGYPGNIASAWQQAGRAGRRQDEALIIYVAQSTALDQYVVDHPLFLLGSDPEEARIYPENMLILMDHLKCAAFELPFTTSDTYGEYDIQELLDYLAEEGVVFKTSEKWHWMSDRFPAHDISLRSASQENVVIIDMTVPARTKVIGEMDRHSAMTLLHEEAIYLHQGIQYQVEKLDWEEKKAFVREVDVDYYTDANLAVEMKVLEEDRSRIYQGGTISFGDVGLVAQATIFKKISLNDKQDNIGSGPIHLPPDEMHTSSSWLSFSNTLQWSEAELTEAMTGAAYAMNAFIPLFIQCDASDVAVVPQVKATHNNLPTFFVYDKYPGGIGLSEKVYDLWEDLLTKTMNHVVNCPCESGCPSCIGPQNALVNMKRKVKELLQILY
;
A
#
# COMPACT_ATOMS: atom_id res chain seq x y z
N MET A 1 -24.39 34.82 -8.52
CA MET A 1 -23.68 35.50 -7.40
C MET A 1 -22.52 34.61 -6.99
N LEU A 2 -21.28 35.00 -7.28
CA LEU A 2 -20.10 34.30 -6.78
C LEU A 2 -20.09 34.46 -5.25
N SER A 3 -20.36 33.37 -4.52
CA SER A 3 -20.29 33.40 -3.05
C SER A 3 -18.89 33.84 -2.64
N LYS A 4 -18.78 34.75 -1.66
CA LYS A 4 -17.49 35.13 -1.07
C LYS A 4 -16.80 33.84 -0.61
N LYS A 5 -15.60 33.57 -1.13
CA LYS A 5 -14.73 32.46 -0.69
C LYS A 5 -14.60 32.57 0.84
N ARG A 6 -15.13 31.58 1.58
CA ARG A 6 -15.08 31.58 3.05
C ARG A 6 -13.73 31.02 3.49
N THR A 7 -13.22 31.48 4.63
CA THR A 7 -12.02 30.91 5.24
C THR A 7 -12.36 29.64 6.01
N ILE A 8 -11.37 28.75 6.19
CA ILE A 8 -11.54 27.53 6.98
C ILE A 8 -11.97 27.88 8.41
N ASN A 9 -11.32 28.85 9.04
CA ASN A 9 -11.68 29.32 10.38
C ASN A 9 -13.16 29.79 10.48
N ALA A 10 -13.66 30.50 9.46
CA ALA A 10 -15.07 30.92 9.45
C ALA A 10 -16.03 29.72 9.39
N LEU A 11 -15.73 28.72 8.55
CA LEU A 11 -16.52 27.48 8.46
C LEU A 11 -16.46 26.68 9.76
N LEU A 12 -15.28 26.58 10.37
CA LEU A 12 -15.10 25.87 11.63
C LEU A 12 -15.88 26.52 12.76
N ASN A 13 -15.93 27.85 12.82
CA ASN A 13 -16.75 28.55 13.80
C ASN A 13 -18.25 28.31 13.56
N GLU A 14 -18.72 28.31 12.30
CA GLU A 14 -20.09 27.97 11.94
C GLU A 14 -20.46 26.55 12.38
N TRP A 15 -19.62 25.56 12.07
CA TRP A 15 -19.87 24.15 12.38
C TRP A 15 -19.86 23.85 13.88
N ARG A 16 -19.20 24.67 14.70
CA ARG A 16 -19.27 24.55 16.17
C ARG A 16 -20.66 24.84 16.74
N TYR A 17 -21.49 25.60 16.02
CA TYR A 17 -22.83 25.98 16.45
C TYR A 17 -23.95 25.35 15.59
N ASP A 18 -23.61 24.51 14.61
CA ASP A 18 -24.57 23.72 13.83
C ASP A 18 -24.94 22.47 14.65
N ASP A 19 -26.19 22.39 15.12
CA ASP A 19 -26.65 21.32 16.02
C ASP A 19 -26.50 19.92 15.38
N GLU A 20 -26.72 19.80 14.06
CA GLU A 20 -26.62 18.52 13.35
C GLU A 20 -25.16 18.06 13.25
N LEU A 21 -24.24 18.97 12.90
CA LEU A 21 -22.82 18.64 12.80
C LEU A 21 -22.19 18.41 14.18
N LYS A 22 -22.60 19.19 15.18
CA LYS A 22 -22.08 19.10 16.54
C LYS A 22 -22.32 17.72 17.17
N GLU A 23 -23.48 17.10 16.91
CA GLU A 23 -23.76 15.74 17.39
C GLU A 23 -22.94 14.66 16.69
N ARG A 24 -22.44 14.94 15.47
CA ARG A 24 -21.72 13.98 14.63
C ARG A 24 -20.20 14.13 14.72
N ILE A 25 -19.69 15.31 15.07
CA ILE A 25 -18.27 15.54 15.33
C ILE A 25 -17.94 15.07 16.75
N ILE A 26 -17.30 13.91 16.85
CA ILE A 26 -16.93 13.27 18.12
C ILE A 26 -15.70 13.94 18.74
N HIS A 27 -14.75 14.39 17.90
CA HIS A 27 -13.53 15.01 18.38
C HIS A 27 -13.03 16.12 17.47
N TRP A 28 -12.49 17.16 18.12
CA TRP A 28 -11.88 18.31 17.48
C TRP A 28 -10.44 18.45 17.99
N HIS A 29 -9.47 18.38 17.08
CA HIS A 29 -8.06 18.55 17.41
C HIS A 29 -7.41 19.58 16.49
N THR A 30 -6.46 20.36 16.99
CA THR A 30 -5.73 21.34 16.18
C THR A 30 -4.26 21.25 16.48
N LEU A 31 -3.49 20.97 15.43
CA LEU A 31 -2.03 20.96 15.44
C LEU A 31 -1.54 22.34 15.02
N GLU A 32 -0.77 22.97 15.89
CA GLU A 32 -0.18 24.27 15.62
C GLU A 32 0.92 24.17 14.56
N GLY A 33 1.09 25.25 13.80
CA GLY A 33 2.11 25.34 12.76
C GLY A 33 3.53 25.40 13.32
N ARG A 34 4.51 25.09 12.47
CA ARG A 34 5.95 25.25 12.77
C ARG A 34 6.60 26.16 11.75
N GLU A 35 7.43 27.08 12.22
CA GLU A 35 8.24 27.95 11.35
C GLU A 35 9.37 27.17 10.67
N ALA A 36 9.82 27.70 9.53
CA ALA A 36 10.92 27.13 8.79
C ALA A 36 12.27 27.33 9.51
N LYS A 37 13.12 26.31 9.43
CA LYS A 37 14.53 26.36 9.85
C LYS A 37 15.41 26.28 8.60
N TYR A 38 16.25 27.29 8.44
CA TYR A 38 17.11 27.45 7.26
C TYR A 38 18.59 27.23 7.58
N ALA A 39 19.35 26.87 6.55
CA ALA A 39 20.80 26.80 6.52
C ALA A 39 21.31 27.48 5.24
N PRO A 40 22.51 28.09 5.27
CA PRO A 40 23.11 28.69 4.08
C PRO A 40 23.43 27.64 3.01
N PHE A 41 23.58 28.07 1.76
CA PHE A 41 24.10 27.19 0.70
C PHE A 41 25.47 26.62 1.08
N PRO A 42 25.78 25.38 0.66
CA PRO A 42 27.14 24.85 0.74
C PRO A 42 28.11 25.77 -0.01
N GLU A 43 29.28 26.03 0.56
CA GLU A 43 30.28 26.93 -0.03
C GLU A 43 30.77 26.42 -1.39
N ASN A 44 30.79 25.10 -1.57
CA ASN A 44 31.19 24.40 -2.79
C ASN A 44 30.03 24.15 -3.77
N LEU A 45 28.82 24.65 -3.50
CA LEU A 45 27.68 24.46 -4.40
C LEU A 45 27.94 25.17 -5.74
N HIS A 46 27.80 24.45 -6.84
CA HIS A 46 28.13 24.98 -8.16
C HIS A 46 27.33 26.25 -8.48
N PRO A 47 27.96 27.32 -9.03
CA PRO A 47 27.28 28.60 -9.29
C PRO A 47 26.02 28.49 -10.16
N ALA A 48 26.01 27.55 -11.12
CA ALA A 48 24.83 27.29 -11.96
C ALA A 48 23.63 26.79 -11.14
N LEU A 49 23.87 25.98 -10.09
CA LEU A 49 22.80 25.50 -9.19
C LEU A 49 22.32 26.62 -8.28
N VAL A 50 23.22 27.46 -7.77
CA VAL A 50 22.85 28.65 -6.99
C VAL A 50 21.95 29.58 -7.81
N LYS A 51 22.32 29.84 -9.08
CA LYS A 51 21.50 30.61 -10.02
C LYS A 51 20.12 29.99 -10.22
N ALA A 52 20.04 28.67 -10.44
CA ALA A 52 18.78 27.97 -10.64
C ALA A 52 17.88 28.04 -9.39
N LEU A 53 18.45 27.86 -8.19
CA LEU A 53 17.74 27.98 -6.92
C LEU A 53 17.19 29.40 -6.71
N HIS A 54 18.00 30.43 -6.98
CA HIS A 54 17.55 31.82 -6.89
C HIS A 54 16.43 32.15 -7.89
N ALA A 55 16.45 31.59 -9.10
CA ALA A 55 15.37 31.75 -10.07
C ALA A 55 14.02 31.19 -9.56
N ARG A 56 14.07 30.21 -8.64
CA ARG A 56 12.89 29.66 -7.94
C ARG A 56 12.54 30.37 -6.62
N GLY A 57 13.22 31.48 -6.31
CA GLY A 57 13.04 32.22 -5.06
C GLY A 57 13.66 31.54 -3.84
N ILE A 58 14.53 30.55 -4.03
CA ILE A 58 15.23 29.86 -2.95
C ILE A 58 16.54 30.62 -2.70
N THR A 59 16.66 31.23 -1.52
CA THR A 59 17.87 31.95 -1.08
C THR A 59 18.67 31.19 -0.03
N GLN A 60 18.03 30.21 0.63
CA GLN A 60 18.61 29.36 1.66
C GLN A 60 17.98 27.96 1.53
N LEU A 61 18.69 26.93 1.99
CA LEU A 61 18.15 25.58 2.07
C LEU A 61 17.45 25.38 3.41
N TYR A 62 16.51 24.45 3.47
CA TYR A 62 16.09 23.93 4.78
C TYR A 62 17.23 23.11 5.40
N THR A 63 17.27 23.04 6.73
CA THR A 63 18.34 22.32 7.46
C THR A 63 18.56 20.89 6.96
N HIS A 64 17.49 20.13 6.76
CA HIS A 64 17.54 18.76 6.25
C HIS A 64 18.06 18.64 4.80
N GLN A 65 17.82 19.64 3.95
CA GLN A 65 18.34 19.67 2.58
C GLN A 65 19.85 19.92 2.58
N ARG A 66 20.31 20.81 3.47
CA ARG A 66 21.74 21.06 3.66
C ARG A 66 22.47 19.82 4.18
N GLU A 67 21.92 19.19 5.20
CA GLU A 67 22.48 17.95 5.77
C GLU A 67 22.55 16.81 4.75
N ALA A 68 21.49 16.64 3.95
CA ALA A 68 21.45 15.67 2.85
C ALA A 68 22.57 15.90 1.82
N PHE A 69 22.80 17.17 1.43
CA PHE A 69 23.88 17.53 0.52
C PHE A 69 25.25 17.19 1.12
N ASP A 70 25.50 17.57 2.38
CA ASP A 70 26.78 17.37 3.05
C ASP A 70 27.12 15.87 3.23
N LEU A 71 26.11 15.04 3.55
CA LEU A 71 26.26 13.59 3.64
C LEU A 71 26.57 12.94 2.29
N ALA A 72 25.83 13.30 1.23
CA ALA A 72 26.08 12.78 -0.12
C ALA A 72 27.43 13.22 -0.68
N ALA A 73 27.86 14.46 -0.43
CA ALA A 73 29.18 14.96 -0.81
C ALA A 73 30.30 14.21 -0.07
N SER A 74 30.05 13.81 1.18
CA SER A 74 30.95 12.98 1.99
C SER A 74 30.90 11.49 1.66
N HIS A 75 30.22 11.10 0.57
CA HIS A 75 30.04 9.71 0.11
C HIS A 75 29.38 8.79 1.15
N LYS A 76 28.44 9.32 1.94
CA LYS A 76 27.69 8.55 2.94
C LYS A 76 26.26 8.32 2.48
N SER A 77 25.81 7.06 2.48
CA SER A 77 24.41 6.71 2.26
C SER A 77 23.54 7.27 3.40
N PHE A 78 22.35 7.75 3.05
CA PHE A 78 21.43 8.34 4.03
C PHE A 78 19.97 8.09 3.69
N THR A 79 19.12 8.24 4.70
CA THR A 79 17.66 8.18 4.62
C THR A 79 17.08 9.43 5.22
N ALA A 80 16.40 10.25 4.42
CA ALA A 80 15.74 11.46 4.89
C ALA A 80 14.24 11.25 5.09
N VAL A 81 13.76 11.51 6.29
CA VAL A 81 12.35 11.43 6.65
C VAL A 81 11.79 12.84 6.68
N THR A 82 10.93 13.13 5.71
CA THR A 82 10.41 14.48 5.55
C THR A 82 8.94 14.47 5.17
N PRO A 83 8.12 15.40 5.72
CA PRO A 83 6.70 15.52 5.38
C PRO A 83 6.47 15.83 3.91
N THR A 84 5.23 15.64 3.43
CA THR A 84 4.83 16.11 2.10
C THR A 84 5.08 17.61 1.96
N ALA A 85 5.51 18.04 0.77
CA ALA A 85 5.80 19.43 0.43
C ALA A 85 6.91 20.13 1.25
N SER A 86 7.83 19.37 1.84
CA SER A 86 9.01 19.92 2.52
C SER A 86 10.19 20.25 1.59
N GLY A 87 10.04 20.00 0.28
CA GLY A 87 11.13 20.09 -0.68
C GLY A 87 12.08 18.88 -0.64
N LYS A 88 11.55 17.67 -0.42
CA LYS A 88 12.35 16.42 -0.37
C LYS A 88 13.20 16.20 -1.62
N SER A 89 12.70 16.60 -2.79
CA SER A 89 13.39 16.39 -4.07
C SER A 89 14.77 17.05 -4.09
N TYR A 90 14.93 18.19 -3.43
CA TYR A 90 16.23 18.85 -3.30
C TYR A 90 17.27 18.05 -2.49
N CYS A 91 16.85 17.13 -1.61
CA CYS A 91 17.78 16.27 -0.88
C CYS A 91 18.54 15.32 -1.81
N TYR A 92 17.97 14.95 -2.97
CA TYR A 92 18.63 14.08 -3.94
C TYR A 92 18.99 14.77 -5.26
N HIS A 93 18.24 15.79 -5.71
CA HIS A 93 18.57 16.52 -6.93
C HIS A 93 19.88 17.31 -6.79
N LEU A 94 20.06 18.04 -5.69
CA LEU A 94 21.24 18.88 -5.50
C LEU A 94 22.55 18.09 -5.50
N PRO A 95 22.74 17.02 -4.69
CA PRO A 95 23.98 16.27 -4.71
C PRO A 95 24.23 15.56 -6.05
N VAL A 96 23.18 15.06 -6.71
CA VAL A 96 23.32 14.39 -8.03
C VAL A 96 23.73 15.37 -9.11
N LEU A 97 23.07 16.53 -9.21
CA LEU A 97 23.41 17.55 -10.19
C LEU A 97 24.80 18.11 -9.93
N GLN A 98 25.15 18.39 -8.65
CA GLN A 98 26.48 18.82 -8.26
C GLN A 98 27.53 17.85 -8.80
N LYS A 99 27.34 16.55 -8.61
CA LYS A 99 28.32 15.55 -9.04
C LYS A 99 28.44 15.44 -10.55
N ILE A 100 27.34 15.58 -11.29
CA ILE A 100 27.36 15.60 -12.76
C ILE A 100 28.06 16.86 -13.30
N LEU A 101 27.94 17.99 -12.60
CA LEU A 101 28.64 19.22 -12.96
C LEU A 101 30.13 19.13 -12.70
N GLU A 102 30.55 18.45 -11.63
CA GLU A 102 31.96 18.14 -11.33
C GLU A 102 32.55 17.10 -12.30
N ASP A 103 31.77 16.09 -12.68
CA ASP A 103 32.16 15.01 -13.57
C ASP A 103 31.01 14.66 -14.52
N ARG A 104 31.14 15.04 -15.80
CA ARG A 104 30.11 14.79 -16.83
C ARG A 104 29.89 13.31 -17.13
N ASN A 105 30.81 12.43 -16.74
CA ASN A 105 30.61 10.99 -16.86
C ASN A 105 29.74 10.43 -15.74
N ALA A 106 29.59 11.14 -14.61
CA ALA A 106 28.79 10.67 -13.49
C ALA A 106 27.35 10.36 -13.92
N ARG A 107 26.82 9.27 -13.35
CA ARG A 107 25.45 8.80 -13.61
C ARG A 107 24.69 8.56 -12.31
N ALA A 108 23.36 8.62 -12.41
CA ALA A 108 22.47 8.28 -11.30
C ALA A 108 21.25 7.48 -11.77
N ILE A 109 20.78 6.56 -10.91
CA ILE A 109 19.51 5.86 -11.06
C ILE A 109 18.55 6.41 -10.02
N TYR A 110 17.33 6.76 -10.43
CA TYR A 110 16.27 7.17 -9.53
C TYR A 110 15.15 6.11 -9.56
N LEU A 111 14.86 5.52 -8.41
CA LEU A 111 13.80 4.53 -8.23
C LEU A 111 12.58 5.18 -7.60
N PHE A 112 11.48 5.16 -8.34
CA PHE A 112 10.18 5.62 -7.90
C PHE A 112 9.19 4.46 -7.82
N PRO A 113 8.26 4.46 -6.85
CA PRO A 113 7.25 3.41 -6.72
C PRO A 113 6.24 3.42 -7.86
N THR A 114 6.07 4.55 -8.55
CA THR A 114 5.11 4.72 -9.65
C THR A 114 5.70 5.50 -10.83
N LYS A 115 5.22 5.20 -12.04
CA LYS A 115 5.59 5.91 -13.28
C LYS A 115 5.15 7.39 -13.26
N ALA A 116 4.01 7.68 -12.64
CA ALA A 116 3.49 9.06 -12.56
C ALA A 116 4.44 9.95 -11.76
N LEU A 117 4.88 9.47 -10.58
CA LEU A 117 5.85 10.18 -9.77
C LEU A 117 7.19 10.38 -10.50
N ALA A 118 7.68 9.35 -11.20
CA ALA A 118 8.90 9.47 -12.00
C ALA A 118 8.81 10.57 -13.08
N GLN A 119 7.67 10.70 -13.76
CA GLN A 119 7.47 11.77 -14.75
C GLN A 119 7.39 13.16 -14.10
N ASP A 120 6.72 13.30 -12.97
CA ASP A 120 6.64 14.56 -12.23
C ASP A 120 8.03 15.03 -11.79
N GLN A 121 8.83 14.14 -11.19
CA GLN A 121 10.19 14.46 -10.77
C GLN A 121 11.12 14.74 -11.96
N LYS A 122 10.90 14.10 -13.12
CA LYS A 122 11.62 14.43 -14.35
C LYS A 122 11.36 15.86 -14.80
N ASN A 123 10.10 16.30 -14.75
CA ASN A 123 9.74 17.66 -15.16
C ASN A 123 10.33 18.69 -14.18
N ASP A 124 10.17 18.48 -12.86
CA ASP A 124 10.75 19.36 -11.84
C ASP A 124 12.28 19.47 -11.98
N LEU A 125 12.95 18.34 -12.25
CA LEU A 125 14.39 18.30 -12.47
C LEU A 125 14.81 19.01 -13.77
N ASN A 126 14.10 18.80 -14.87
CA ASN A 126 14.40 19.45 -16.14
C ASN A 126 14.24 20.97 -16.04
N ASP A 127 13.22 21.46 -15.35
CA ASP A 127 13.05 22.89 -15.10
C ASP A 127 14.23 23.47 -14.30
N LEU A 128 14.79 22.70 -13.35
CA LEU A 128 15.95 23.11 -12.56
C LEU A 128 17.23 23.11 -13.41
N ILE A 129 17.39 22.12 -14.28
CA ILE A 129 18.50 22.02 -15.23
C ILE A 129 18.45 23.18 -16.22
N GLU A 130 17.28 23.48 -16.79
CA GLU A 130 17.11 24.59 -17.75
C GLU A 130 17.46 25.94 -17.11
N GLN A 131 17.03 26.17 -15.87
CA GLN A 131 17.36 27.39 -15.12
C GLN A 131 18.87 27.49 -14.79
N SER A 132 19.55 26.36 -14.62
CA SER A 132 21.00 26.34 -14.43
C SER A 132 21.76 26.75 -15.71
N GLY A 133 21.17 26.50 -16.89
CA GLY A 133 21.79 26.74 -18.20
C GLY A 133 22.77 25.65 -18.62
N GLU A 134 22.73 24.49 -17.95
CA GLU A 134 23.63 23.37 -18.17
C GLU A 134 22.96 22.26 -18.98
N ASP A 135 23.73 21.56 -19.81
CA ASP A 135 23.22 20.40 -20.56
C ASP A 135 23.36 19.12 -19.74
N ILE A 136 22.32 18.78 -18.98
CA ILE A 136 22.20 17.54 -18.21
C ILE A 136 20.99 16.76 -18.70
N LEU A 137 21.25 15.57 -19.23
CA LEU A 137 20.21 14.75 -19.84
C LEU A 137 19.55 13.83 -18.81
N SER A 138 18.29 14.12 -18.46
CA SER A 138 17.47 13.29 -17.56
C SER A 138 16.31 12.63 -18.32
N TYR A 139 16.11 11.33 -18.13
CA TYR A 139 15.09 10.56 -18.84
C TYR A 139 14.42 9.52 -17.97
N THR A 140 13.13 9.28 -18.24
CA THR A 140 12.39 8.14 -17.71
C THR A 140 12.60 6.90 -18.57
N TYR A 141 12.84 5.77 -17.94
CA TYR A 141 12.95 4.46 -18.56
C TYR A 141 11.99 3.50 -17.86
N ASP A 142 10.78 3.36 -18.42
CA ASP A 142 9.75 2.48 -17.89
C ASP A 142 9.03 1.73 -19.03
N GLY A 143 7.97 1.00 -18.68
CA GLY A 143 7.13 0.29 -19.65
C GLY A 143 6.51 1.19 -20.72
N ASP A 144 6.35 2.50 -20.46
CA ASP A 144 5.73 3.46 -21.38
C ASP A 144 6.76 4.17 -22.26
N THR A 145 8.07 4.03 -21.99
CA THR A 145 9.14 4.60 -22.82
C THR A 145 9.20 3.92 -24.19
N ALA A 146 8.97 4.69 -25.25
CA ALA A 146 8.97 4.20 -26.64
C ALA A 146 10.32 3.52 -27.03
N PRO A 147 10.31 2.42 -27.81
CA PRO A 147 11.52 1.64 -28.14
C PRO A 147 12.66 2.45 -28.75
N GLY A 148 12.37 3.40 -29.66
CA GLY A 148 13.39 4.25 -30.27
C GLY A 148 14.07 5.20 -29.29
N ILE A 149 13.37 5.62 -28.23
CA ILE A 149 13.92 6.48 -27.16
C ILE A 149 14.80 5.66 -26.23
N ARG A 150 14.43 4.40 -25.93
CA ARG A 150 15.18 3.50 -25.03
C ARG A 150 16.66 3.39 -25.43
N GLN A 151 16.96 3.30 -26.73
CA GLN A 151 18.34 3.21 -27.20
C GLN A 151 19.16 4.48 -26.92
N LYS A 152 18.54 5.66 -27.04
CA LYS A 152 19.18 6.95 -26.73
C LYS A 152 19.43 7.10 -25.23
N VAL A 153 18.43 6.76 -24.41
CA VAL A 153 18.52 6.84 -22.95
C VAL A 153 19.67 6.00 -22.42
N ARG A 154 19.85 4.78 -22.92
CA ARG A 154 20.95 3.87 -22.53
C ARG A 154 22.36 4.44 -22.75
N LYS A 155 22.54 5.30 -23.75
CA LYS A 155 23.85 5.84 -24.13
C LYS A 155 24.13 7.23 -23.57
N ALA A 156 23.09 8.07 -23.46
CA ALA A 156 23.26 9.50 -23.20
C ALA A 156 22.61 9.98 -21.89
N GLY A 157 21.76 9.18 -21.24
CA GLY A 157 21.10 9.60 -20.00
C GLY A 157 22.10 9.73 -18.85
N HIS A 158 22.25 10.95 -18.32
CA HIS A 158 23.00 11.19 -17.09
C HIS A 158 22.21 10.67 -15.87
N ILE A 159 20.90 10.91 -15.89
CA ILE A 159 19.97 10.51 -14.83
C ILE A 159 18.88 9.63 -15.45
N VAL A 160 18.77 8.39 -14.96
CA VAL A 160 17.78 7.41 -15.43
C VAL A 160 16.74 7.21 -14.33
N MET A 161 15.52 7.68 -14.58
CA MET A 161 14.38 7.52 -13.67
C MET A 161 13.56 6.31 -14.05
N THR A 162 13.39 5.36 -13.13
CA THR A 162 12.74 4.07 -13.38
C THR A 162 11.95 3.64 -12.14
N ASN A 163 11.40 2.43 -12.18
CA ASN A 163 10.76 1.76 -11.04
C ASN A 163 11.43 0.39 -10.80
N PRO A 164 11.22 -0.24 -9.63
CA PRO A 164 11.82 -1.53 -9.35
C PRO A 164 11.42 -2.63 -10.35
N ASP A 165 10.19 -2.60 -10.84
CA ASP A 165 9.68 -3.57 -11.82
C ASP A 165 10.49 -3.53 -13.15
N MET A 166 10.78 -2.33 -13.65
CA MET A 166 11.56 -2.12 -14.87
C MET A 166 13.05 -2.30 -14.63
N LEU A 167 13.54 -2.01 -13.42
CA LEU A 167 14.90 -2.35 -13.02
C LEU A 167 15.09 -3.87 -13.09
N HIS A 168 14.17 -4.63 -12.49
CA HIS A 168 14.14 -6.10 -12.47
C HIS A 168 14.03 -6.73 -13.86
N SER A 169 13.09 -6.29 -14.68
CA SER A 169 12.74 -6.93 -15.96
C SER A 169 13.52 -6.39 -17.16
N GLY A 170 13.90 -5.11 -17.16
CA GLY A 170 14.36 -4.41 -18.36
C GLY A 170 15.76 -3.80 -18.30
N ILE A 171 16.34 -3.61 -17.11
CA ILE A 171 17.66 -3.00 -16.94
C ILE A 171 18.70 -4.04 -16.53
N LEU A 172 18.51 -4.69 -15.37
CA LEU A 172 19.51 -5.61 -14.80
C LEU A 172 19.80 -6.82 -15.71
N PRO A 173 18.80 -7.55 -16.27
CA PRO A 173 19.05 -8.69 -17.15
C PRO A 173 19.69 -8.30 -18.50
N HIS A 174 19.78 -7.00 -18.76
CA HIS A 174 20.36 -6.44 -19.97
C HIS A 174 21.50 -5.48 -19.65
N HIS A 175 22.19 -5.67 -18.53
CA HIS A 175 23.26 -4.79 -18.05
C HIS A 175 24.35 -4.51 -19.09
N THR A 176 24.62 -5.45 -20.00
CA THR A 176 25.54 -5.29 -21.14
C THR A 176 25.14 -4.18 -22.12
N LYS A 177 23.86 -3.78 -22.14
CA LYS A 177 23.37 -2.63 -22.92
C LYS A 177 23.48 -1.29 -22.15
N TRP A 178 23.88 -1.35 -20.88
CA TRP A 178 23.91 -0.25 -19.92
C TRP A 178 25.33 -0.01 -19.36
N VAL A 179 26.38 -0.47 -20.03
CA VAL A 179 27.78 -0.36 -19.59
C VAL A 179 28.14 1.06 -19.14
N SER A 180 27.83 2.08 -19.96
CA SER A 180 28.12 3.48 -19.63
C SER A 180 27.44 3.96 -18.35
N LEU A 181 26.24 3.44 -18.04
CA LEU A 181 25.54 3.73 -16.79
C LEU A 181 26.26 3.09 -15.61
N PHE A 182 26.53 1.78 -15.69
CA PHE A 182 27.06 1.02 -14.55
C PHE A 182 28.53 1.31 -14.23
N GLU A 183 29.38 1.61 -15.21
CA GLU A 183 30.78 2.00 -14.96
C GLU A 183 30.89 3.34 -14.20
N ASN A 184 29.91 4.23 -14.37
CA ASN A 184 29.96 5.60 -13.87
C ASN A 184 28.87 5.93 -12.84
N LEU A 185 28.18 4.92 -12.31
CA LEU A 185 27.09 5.11 -11.36
C LEU A 185 27.63 5.64 -10.03
N LYS A 186 27.22 6.85 -9.64
CA LYS A 186 27.64 7.50 -8.38
C LYS A 186 26.55 7.49 -7.33
N TYR A 187 25.29 7.59 -7.75
CA TYR A 187 24.14 7.65 -6.83
C TYR A 187 23.01 6.75 -7.28
N ILE A 188 22.37 6.11 -6.29
CA ILE A 188 21.07 5.45 -6.44
C ILE A 188 20.10 6.17 -5.50
N VAL A 189 19.08 6.80 -6.06
CA VAL A 189 18.01 7.45 -5.32
C VAL A 189 16.86 6.47 -5.17
N ILE A 190 16.35 6.31 -3.95
CA ILE A 190 15.16 5.52 -3.65
C ILE A 190 14.14 6.46 -3.00
N ASP A 191 13.12 6.85 -3.75
CA ASP A 191 12.04 7.71 -3.25
C ASP A 191 10.89 6.88 -2.66
N GLU A 192 10.20 7.47 -1.68
CA GLU A 192 9.10 6.88 -0.93
C GLU A 192 9.43 5.48 -0.36
N LEU A 193 10.55 5.38 0.36
CA LEU A 193 11.11 4.12 0.88
C LEU A 193 10.08 3.24 1.61
N HIS A 194 9.22 3.84 2.45
CA HIS A 194 8.14 3.17 3.18
C HIS A 194 7.14 2.38 2.30
N THR A 195 7.11 2.61 0.99
CA THR A 195 6.28 1.84 0.05
C THR A 195 6.87 0.47 -0.27
N TYR A 196 8.18 0.29 -0.10
CA TYR A 196 8.87 -0.99 -0.30
C TYR A 196 8.85 -1.82 0.99
N LYS A 197 7.65 -2.25 1.38
CA LYS A 197 7.41 -3.10 2.56
C LYS A 197 6.65 -4.38 2.18
N GLY A 198 6.53 -5.30 3.13
CA GLY A 198 5.92 -6.62 2.93
C GLY A 198 6.63 -7.41 1.82
N VAL A 199 5.84 -8.20 1.08
CA VAL A 199 6.28 -9.00 -0.07
C VAL A 199 7.01 -8.15 -1.12
N PHE A 200 6.41 -7.01 -1.49
CA PHE A 200 6.98 -6.13 -2.50
C PHE A 200 8.34 -5.59 -2.07
N GLY A 201 8.47 -5.18 -0.81
CA GLY A 201 9.74 -4.77 -0.24
C GLY A 201 10.80 -5.88 -0.22
N SER A 202 10.41 -7.12 0.11
CA SER A 202 11.31 -8.28 0.07
C SER A 202 11.88 -8.52 -1.34
N HIS A 203 11.02 -8.49 -2.37
CA HIS A 203 11.45 -8.58 -3.76
C HIS A 203 12.39 -7.43 -4.15
N VAL A 204 12.04 -6.19 -3.81
CA VAL A 204 12.86 -5.02 -4.11
C VAL A 204 14.23 -5.12 -3.44
N ALA A 205 14.30 -5.62 -2.21
CA ALA A 205 15.56 -5.84 -1.50
C ALA A 205 16.52 -6.73 -2.32
N HIS A 206 16.00 -7.80 -2.92
CA HIS A 206 16.78 -8.68 -3.80
C HIS A 206 17.12 -8.04 -5.16
N VAL A 207 16.22 -7.23 -5.72
CA VAL A 207 16.53 -6.42 -6.91
C VAL A 207 17.70 -5.47 -6.62
N ILE A 208 17.78 -4.88 -5.42
CA ILE A 208 18.91 -4.03 -5.02
C ILE A 208 20.20 -4.86 -4.82
N ARG A 209 20.14 -6.06 -4.23
CA ARG A 209 21.31 -6.97 -4.13
C ARG A 209 21.89 -7.32 -5.51
N ARG A 210 21.03 -7.66 -6.48
CA ARG A 210 21.42 -7.86 -7.89
C ARG A 210 22.04 -6.62 -8.51
N LEU A 211 21.43 -5.44 -8.30
CA LEU A 211 21.97 -4.17 -8.77
C LEU A 211 23.37 -3.91 -8.21
N LYS A 212 23.61 -4.12 -6.91
CA LYS A 212 24.92 -3.95 -6.27
C LYS A 212 25.97 -4.88 -6.89
N ARG A 213 25.62 -6.15 -7.11
CA ARG A 213 26.52 -7.12 -7.76
C ARG A 213 26.90 -6.70 -9.19
N ILE A 214 25.95 -6.19 -9.96
CA ILE A 214 26.22 -5.63 -11.30
C ILE A 214 27.11 -4.39 -11.20
N CYS A 215 26.85 -3.48 -10.25
CA CYS A 215 27.69 -2.29 -10.05
C CYS A 215 29.14 -2.69 -9.71
N GLU A 216 29.33 -3.66 -8.81
CA GLU A 216 30.64 -4.17 -8.44
C GLU A 216 31.37 -4.81 -9.62
N PHE A 217 30.67 -5.58 -10.46
CA PHE A 217 31.23 -6.14 -11.69
C PHE A 217 31.75 -5.06 -12.66
N TYR A 218 31.05 -3.92 -12.77
CA TYR A 218 31.48 -2.77 -13.57
C TYR A 218 32.43 -1.81 -12.82
N GLY A 219 32.81 -2.12 -11.59
CA GLY A 219 33.76 -1.32 -10.80
C GLY A 219 33.18 -0.07 -10.15
N SER A 220 31.85 0.04 -10.01
CA SER A 220 31.19 1.16 -9.33
C SER A 220 30.62 0.76 -7.96
N LYS A 221 30.69 1.70 -7.01
CA LYS A 221 30.11 1.57 -5.66
C LYS A 221 29.28 2.83 -5.37
N PRO A 222 28.04 2.89 -5.86
CA PRO A 222 27.20 4.07 -5.74
C PRO A 222 26.71 4.27 -4.29
N VAL A 223 26.43 5.52 -3.94
CA VAL A 223 25.85 5.92 -2.66
C VAL A 223 24.33 5.89 -2.74
N PHE A 224 23.67 5.36 -1.72
CA PHE A 224 22.21 5.33 -1.63
C PHE A 224 21.67 6.61 -0.98
N ILE A 225 20.74 7.26 -1.68
CA ILE A 225 19.99 8.40 -1.17
C ILE A 225 18.53 7.99 -1.06
N CYS A 226 18.06 7.72 0.15
CA CYS A 226 16.68 7.32 0.40
C CYS A 226 15.86 8.49 0.94
N THR A 227 14.60 8.56 0.52
CA THR A 227 13.62 9.49 1.12
C THR A 227 12.36 8.73 1.51
N SER A 228 11.74 9.11 2.61
CA SER A 228 10.57 8.42 3.13
C SER A 228 9.58 9.38 3.79
N ALA A 229 8.31 8.96 3.85
CA ALA A 229 7.38 9.47 4.84
C ALA A 229 7.79 9.01 6.26
N THR A 230 7.15 9.61 7.27
CA THR A 230 7.37 9.25 8.67
C THR A 230 6.89 7.83 8.94
N ILE A 231 7.83 6.96 9.31
CA ILE A 231 7.64 5.59 9.80
C ILE A 231 8.50 5.39 11.05
N LYS A 232 8.24 4.37 11.87
CA LYS A 232 9.00 4.15 13.12
C LYS A 232 10.47 3.78 12.89
N ASN A 233 10.75 2.97 11.86
CA ASN A 233 12.04 2.35 11.61
C ASN A 233 12.63 2.66 10.21
N PRO A 234 12.72 3.94 9.81
CA PRO A 234 13.12 4.34 8.44
C PRO A 234 14.57 3.98 8.12
N LYS A 235 15.46 4.06 9.11
CA LYS A 235 16.86 3.67 8.96
C LYS A 235 16.96 2.16 8.76
N GLU A 236 16.38 1.38 9.67
CA GLU A 236 16.42 -0.09 9.61
C GLU A 236 15.83 -0.62 8.30
N LEU A 237 14.70 -0.07 7.85
CA LEU A 237 14.14 -0.43 6.54
C LEU A 237 15.13 -0.15 5.41
N ALA A 238 15.77 1.02 5.41
CA ALA A 238 16.74 1.37 4.37
C ALA A 238 17.92 0.40 4.38
N GLU A 239 18.49 0.13 5.55
CA GLU A 239 19.64 -0.76 5.70
C GLU A 239 19.29 -2.21 5.30
N ASN A 240 18.11 -2.71 5.66
CA ASN A 240 17.65 -4.04 5.27
C ASN A 240 17.36 -4.13 3.75
N LEU A 241 16.84 -3.06 3.15
CA LEU A 241 16.52 -2.99 1.73
C LEU A 241 17.78 -2.88 0.86
N THR A 242 18.73 -2.03 1.25
CA THR A 242 19.96 -1.75 0.48
C THR A 242 21.14 -2.65 0.85
N ASN A 243 21.06 -3.34 1.99
CA ASN A 243 22.15 -4.08 2.59
C ASN A 243 23.41 -3.19 2.75
N ASP A 244 23.21 -1.94 3.19
CA ASP A 244 24.25 -0.92 3.38
C ASP A 244 23.93 -0.09 4.63
N THR A 245 24.89 0.66 5.16
CA THR A 245 24.72 1.51 6.34
C THR A 245 24.13 2.87 5.97
N HIS A 246 23.17 3.38 6.76
CA HIS A 246 22.49 4.64 6.47
C HIS A 246 22.57 5.64 7.63
N ASN A 247 22.82 6.91 7.29
CA ASN A 247 22.62 8.04 8.20
C ASN A 247 21.15 8.47 8.16
N LEU A 248 20.53 8.73 9.31
CA LEU A 248 19.13 9.14 9.39
C LEU A 248 19.02 10.66 9.52
N ILE A 249 18.34 11.31 8.57
CA ILE A 249 17.94 12.71 8.67
C ILE A 249 16.47 12.75 9.08
N ALA A 250 16.20 12.90 10.38
CA ALA A 250 14.85 12.87 10.93
C ALA A 250 14.21 14.26 11.06
N ASP A 251 15.02 15.31 11.24
CA ASP A 251 14.54 16.65 11.56
C ASP A 251 14.30 17.50 10.31
N SER A 252 13.03 17.62 9.91
CA SER A 252 12.66 18.51 8.81
C SER A 252 12.62 19.98 9.24
N GLY A 253 13.46 20.80 8.61
CA GLY A 253 13.41 22.26 8.70
C GLY A 253 12.32 22.95 7.87
N ALA A 254 11.44 22.22 7.19
CA ALA A 254 10.37 22.84 6.39
C ALA A 254 9.25 23.42 7.27
N PRO A 255 8.58 24.51 6.84
CA PRO A 255 7.45 25.06 7.57
C PRO A 255 6.24 24.13 7.49
N VAL A 256 5.46 24.09 8.56
CA VAL A 256 4.22 23.31 8.64
C VAL A 256 3.07 24.26 8.99
N GLY A 257 2.04 24.29 8.15
CA GLY A 257 0.81 25.06 8.41
C GLY A 257 -0.04 24.44 9.52
N LYS A 258 -0.93 25.25 10.09
CA LYS A 258 -1.87 24.82 11.13
C LYS A 258 -2.88 23.82 10.55
N LYS A 259 -3.13 22.72 11.26
CA LYS A 259 -4.04 21.65 10.81
C LYS A 259 -5.12 21.38 11.83
N THR A 260 -6.39 21.48 11.43
CA THR A 260 -7.52 21.09 12.27
C THR A 260 -8.08 19.75 11.82
N PHE A 261 -8.11 18.78 12.72
CA PHE A 261 -8.69 17.46 12.54
C PHE A 261 -10.09 17.40 13.17
N LEU A 262 -11.06 16.92 12.39
CA LEU A 262 -12.42 16.60 12.82
C LEU A 262 -12.65 15.10 12.69
N PHE A 263 -13.04 14.45 13.78
CA PHE A 263 -13.48 13.05 13.76
C PHE A 263 -14.99 13.02 13.73
N TYR A 264 -15.54 12.52 12.64
CA TYR A 264 -16.96 12.53 12.32
C TYR A 264 -17.50 11.10 12.32
N ASN A 265 -18.56 10.85 13.09
CA ASN A 265 -19.21 9.56 13.14
C ASN A 265 -20.63 9.66 12.56
N PRO A 266 -20.94 8.96 11.45
CA PRO A 266 -22.28 8.96 10.87
C PRO A 266 -23.36 8.59 11.91
N PRO A 267 -24.55 9.23 11.87
CA PRO A 267 -25.60 9.01 12.85
C PRO A 267 -26.17 7.59 12.76
N ILE A 268 -26.69 7.08 13.87
CA ILE A 268 -27.41 5.80 13.91
C ILE A 268 -28.82 6.03 13.36
N ILE A 269 -29.15 5.37 12.25
CA ILE A 269 -30.47 5.42 11.60
C ILE A 269 -31.38 4.29 12.08
N HIS A 270 -30.80 3.19 12.59
CA HIS A 270 -31.56 2.06 13.13
C HIS A 270 -31.00 1.62 14.50
N LYS A 271 -31.58 2.15 15.59
CA LYS A 271 -31.06 1.98 16.95
C LYS A 271 -30.93 0.51 17.38
N THR A 272 -31.95 -0.32 17.12
CA THR A 272 -31.98 -1.74 17.52
C THR A 272 -30.83 -2.56 16.94
N PHE A 273 -30.47 -2.30 15.68
CA PHE A 273 -29.41 -3.03 14.99
C PHE A 273 -28.06 -2.28 15.00
N GLY A 274 -28.02 -1.09 15.60
CA GLY A 274 -26.84 -0.21 15.59
C GLY A 274 -26.43 0.24 14.18
N VAL A 275 -27.35 0.23 13.20
CA VAL A 275 -27.04 0.57 11.80
C VAL A 275 -26.87 2.09 11.67
N ARG A 276 -25.72 2.49 11.15
CA ARG A 276 -25.37 3.89 10.89
C ARG A 276 -25.68 4.28 9.45
N ARG A 277 -25.91 5.57 9.22
CA ARG A 277 -25.99 6.14 7.87
C ARG A 277 -24.68 5.87 7.11
N SER A 278 -24.79 5.66 5.80
CA SER A 278 -23.64 5.43 4.94
C SER A 278 -22.64 6.60 5.00
N ALA A 279 -21.38 6.29 5.27
CA ALA A 279 -20.28 7.26 5.24
C ALA A 279 -20.16 7.95 3.86
N VAL A 280 -20.52 7.28 2.76
CA VAL A 280 -20.51 7.85 1.40
C VAL A 280 -21.46 9.04 1.31
N LEU A 281 -22.64 8.95 1.92
CA LEU A 281 -23.63 10.01 1.92
C LEU A 281 -23.21 11.18 2.83
N GLU A 282 -22.71 10.89 4.04
CA GLU A 282 -22.16 11.91 4.94
C GLU A 282 -20.99 12.69 4.33
N VAL A 283 -20.06 11.97 3.69
CA VAL A 283 -18.94 12.58 2.96
C VAL A 283 -19.44 13.47 1.83
N SER A 284 -20.46 13.02 1.09
CA SER A 284 -21.05 13.82 0.02
C SER A 284 -21.67 15.11 0.58
N ASP A 285 -22.37 15.06 1.71
CA ASP A 285 -22.99 16.24 2.35
C ASP A 285 -21.94 17.23 2.88
N LEU A 286 -20.88 16.73 3.54
CA LEU A 286 -19.75 17.56 4.00
C LEU A 286 -19.00 18.20 2.83
N ALA A 287 -18.74 17.43 1.77
CA ALA A 287 -18.08 17.92 0.56
C ALA A 287 -18.92 18.97 -0.17
N LYS A 288 -20.25 18.83 -0.21
CA LYS A 288 -21.16 19.86 -0.73
C LYS A 288 -21.01 21.18 0.01
N ARG A 289 -20.94 21.15 1.36
CA ARG A 289 -20.72 22.35 2.19
C ARG A 289 -19.37 23.03 1.87
N LEU A 290 -18.29 22.25 1.74
CA LEU A 290 -16.97 22.77 1.38
C LEU A 290 -16.93 23.34 -0.05
N TYR A 291 -17.60 22.67 -0.99
CA TYR A 291 -17.71 23.12 -2.37
C TYR A 291 -18.43 24.48 -2.47
N ILE A 292 -19.58 24.64 -1.81
CA ILE A 292 -20.33 25.91 -1.77
C ILE A 292 -19.51 27.04 -1.15
N ALA A 293 -18.65 26.72 -0.19
CA ALA A 293 -17.77 27.66 0.49
C ALA A 293 -16.53 28.08 -0.32
N GLY A 294 -16.27 27.45 -1.48
CA GLY A 294 -15.11 27.73 -2.32
C GLY A 294 -13.81 27.09 -1.82
N ILE A 295 -13.90 26.04 -1.00
CA ILE A 295 -12.74 25.34 -0.43
C ILE A 295 -12.30 24.21 -1.38
N GLN A 296 -11.02 24.22 -1.77
CA GLN A 296 -10.46 23.17 -2.60
C GLN A 296 -10.24 21.89 -1.77
N THR A 297 -10.86 20.78 -2.17
CA THR A 297 -11.02 19.59 -1.32
C THR A 297 -10.59 18.31 -2.04
N ILE A 298 -9.84 17.45 -1.34
CA ILE A 298 -9.62 16.05 -1.73
C ILE A 298 -10.43 15.12 -0.84
N ILE A 299 -11.00 14.08 -1.44
CA ILE A 299 -11.78 13.05 -0.75
C ILE A 299 -11.15 11.70 -1.07
N PHE A 300 -10.67 10.99 -0.05
CA PHE A 300 -10.16 9.64 -0.18
C PHE A 300 -11.24 8.61 0.10
N ALA A 301 -11.35 7.60 -0.77
CA ALA A 301 -12.23 6.46 -0.60
C ALA A 301 -11.52 5.14 -0.93
N LYS A 302 -11.79 4.09 -0.14
CA LYS A 302 -11.09 2.80 -0.23
C LYS A 302 -11.27 2.03 -1.54
N SER A 303 -12.39 2.22 -2.24
CA SER A 303 -12.70 1.45 -3.45
C SER A 303 -13.04 2.35 -4.64
N ARG A 304 -12.73 1.86 -5.84
CA ARG A 304 -13.08 2.53 -7.11
C ARG A 304 -14.59 2.79 -7.20
N VAL A 305 -15.41 1.83 -6.74
CA VAL A 305 -16.88 1.97 -6.72
C VAL A 305 -17.31 3.14 -5.84
N ARG A 306 -16.74 3.26 -4.63
CA ARG A 306 -17.05 4.39 -3.72
C ARG A 306 -16.62 5.73 -4.29
N VAL A 307 -15.48 5.78 -4.97
CA VAL A 307 -15.03 6.99 -5.68
C VAL A 307 -16.10 7.43 -6.69
N GLU A 308 -16.55 6.54 -7.57
CA GLU A 308 -17.54 6.86 -8.60
C GLU A 308 -18.90 7.25 -8.00
N MET A 309 -19.34 6.59 -6.90
CA MET A 309 -20.56 6.96 -6.19
C MET A 309 -20.49 8.40 -5.65
N ILE A 310 -19.43 8.76 -4.93
CA ILE A 310 -19.26 10.11 -4.37
C ILE A 310 -19.19 11.15 -5.50
N VAL A 311 -18.44 10.86 -6.58
CA VAL A 311 -18.36 11.75 -7.75
C VAL A 311 -19.74 11.98 -8.35
N THR A 312 -20.55 10.92 -8.48
CA THR A 312 -21.90 11.01 -9.04
C THR A 312 -22.79 11.91 -8.19
N TYR A 313 -22.79 11.72 -6.86
CA TYR A 313 -23.56 12.58 -5.93
C TYR A 313 -23.10 14.04 -5.91
N LEU A 314 -21.81 14.29 -6.12
CA LEU A 314 -21.28 15.65 -6.15
C LEU A 314 -21.52 16.34 -7.49
N LYS A 315 -21.56 15.61 -8.61
CA LYS A 315 -21.89 16.17 -9.93
C LYS A 315 -23.32 16.73 -10.02
N GLU A 316 -24.23 16.31 -9.13
CA GLU A 316 -25.55 16.94 -9.03
C GLU A 316 -25.47 18.44 -8.74
N LEU A 317 -24.44 18.90 -8.01
CA LEU A 317 -24.22 20.32 -7.70
C LEU A 317 -23.94 21.17 -8.94
N THR A 318 -23.39 20.56 -9.97
CA THR A 318 -22.93 21.25 -11.18
C THR A 318 -23.83 20.96 -12.39
N ARG A 319 -24.92 20.21 -12.21
CA ARG A 319 -25.85 19.80 -13.28
C ARG A 319 -26.40 20.96 -14.12
N ASN A 320 -26.61 22.13 -13.50
CA ASN A 320 -27.14 23.32 -14.16
C ASN A 320 -26.07 24.25 -14.76
N LYS A 321 -24.79 23.89 -14.64
CA LYS A 321 -23.66 24.63 -15.20
C LYS A 321 -23.12 23.87 -16.41
N LEU A 322 -23.20 24.46 -17.59
CA LEU A 322 -22.63 23.88 -18.81
C LEU A 322 -21.11 23.75 -18.66
N GLN A 323 -20.58 22.56 -18.95
CA GLN A 323 -19.13 22.25 -18.97
C GLN A 323 -18.37 22.51 -17.65
N ASP A 324 -19.03 22.31 -16.49
CA ASP A 324 -18.37 22.44 -15.20
C ASP A 324 -17.55 21.17 -14.85
N GLU A 325 -16.23 21.26 -14.99
CA GLU A 325 -15.27 20.22 -14.62
C GLU A 325 -14.70 20.38 -13.20
N SER A 326 -15.29 21.23 -12.36
CA SER A 326 -14.76 21.51 -11.00
C SER A 326 -14.81 20.32 -10.04
N VAL A 327 -15.55 19.25 -10.38
CA VAL A 327 -15.61 17.99 -9.62
C VAL A 327 -15.15 16.83 -10.48
N ARG A 328 -14.09 16.12 -10.05
CA ARG A 328 -13.52 14.98 -10.79
C ARG A 328 -13.26 13.78 -9.88
N GLY A 329 -13.34 12.58 -10.46
CA GLY A 329 -12.74 11.38 -9.86
C GLY A 329 -11.25 11.31 -10.18
N TYR A 330 -10.50 10.49 -9.45
CA TYR A 330 -9.14 10.08 -9.78
C TYR A 330 -8.89 8.64 -9.32
N ARG A 331 -8.35 7.80 -10.20
CA ARG A 331 -7.95 6.44 -9.84
C ARG A 331 -6.83 5.96 -10.76
N GLY A 332 -6.02 5.03 -10.26
CA GLY A 332 -4.88 4.47 -11.01
C GLY A 332 -5.24 3.83 -12.35
N GLY A 333 -6.51 3.42 -12.54
CA GLY A 333 -7.00 2.86 -13.80
C GLY A 333 -7.38 3.87 -14.88
N TYR A 334 -7.32 5.18 -14.61
CA TYR A 334 -7.51 6.19 -15.65
C TYR A 334 -6.34 6.25 -16.62
N LEU A 335 -6.62 6.62 -17.86
CA LEU A 335 -5.59 6.77 -18.89
C LEU A 335 -4.56 7.80 -18.42
N PRO A 336 -3.26 7.62 -18.75
CA PRO A 336 -2.22 8.58 -18.39
C PRO A 336 -2.55 10.03 -18.81
N SER A 337 -3.19 10.21 -19.97
CA SER A 337 -3.64 11.52 -20.44
C SER A 337 -4.71 12.14 -19.55
N GLU A 338 -5.69 11.36 -19.09
CA GLU A 338 -6.77 11.82 -18.22
C GLU A 338 -6.25 12.22 -16.84
N ARG A 339 -5.37 11.39 -16.27
CA ARG A 339 -4.73 11.67 -14.97
C ARG A 339 -3.99 13.00 -15.00
N ARG A 340 -3.22 13.27 -16.07
CA ARG A 340 -2.50 14.53 -16.26
C ARG A 340 -3.41 15.75 -16.33
N VAL A 341 -4.57 15.62 -16.98
CA VAL A 341 -5.56 16.71 -17.03
C VAL A 341 -6.10 17.00 -15.63
N ILE A 342 -6.39 15.96 -14.85
CA ILE A 342 -6.89 16.11 -13.48
C ILE A 342 -5.81 16.70 -12.55
N GLU A 343 -4.58 16.19 -12.61
CA GLU A 343 -3.45 16.67 -11.83
C GLU A 343 -3.15 18.15 -12.11
N ARG A 344 -3.13 18.54 -13.38
CA ARG A 344 -3.00 19.94 -13.78
C ARG A 344 -4.17 20.78 -13.29
N GLY A 345 -5.40 20.28 -13.45
CA GLY A 345 -6.59 21.00 -13.01
C GLY A 345 -6.62 21.24 -11.50
N LEU A 346 -6.10 20.30 -10.70
CA LEU A 346 -5.91 20.48 -9.27
C LEU A 346 -4.83 21.52 -8.96
N ARG A 347 -3.68 21.43 -9.64
CA ARG A 347 -2.56 22.37 -9.47
C ARG A 347 -2.94 23.81 -9.78
N ASP A 348 -3.70 24.02 -10.85
CA ASP A 348 -4.09 25.35 -11.34
C ASP A 348 -5.39 25.85 -10.67
N GLY A 349 -6.03 25.03 -9.83
CA GLY A 349 -7.24 25.38 -9.09
C GLY A 349 -8.55 25.35 -9.90
N THR A 350 -8.52 24.85 -11.14
CA THR A 350 -9.73 24.69 -11.97
C THR A 350 -10.62 23.54 -11.50
N ILE A 351 -10.01 22.52 -10.87
CA ILE A 351 -10.72 21.44 -10.18
C ILE A 351 -10.80 21.79 -8.70
N GLN A 352 -12.01 22.06 -8.23
CA GLN A 352 -12.28 22.41 -6.84
C GLN A 352 -12.37 21.17 -5.93
N THR A 353 -12.92 20.06 -6.42
CA THR A 353 -13.07 18.84 -5.62
C THR A 353 -12.64 17.62 -6.42
N VAL A 354 -11.75 16.82 -5.82
CA VAL A 354 -11.36 15.53 -6.37
C VAL A 354 -11.68 14.41 -5.41
N VAL A 355 -12.26 13.32 -5.93
CA VAL A 355 -12.48 12.08 -5.20
C VAL A 355 -11.48 11.05 -5.71
N SER A 356 -10.65 10.50 -4.83
CA SER A 356 -9.57 9.60 -5.20
C SER A 356 -9.56 8.32 -4.38
N THR A 357 -9.01 7.24 -4.95
CA THR A 357 -8.49 6.14 -4.14
C THR A 357 -7.17 6.56 -3.48
N ASN A 358 -6.43 5.64 -2.87
CA ASN A 358 -5.03 5.85 -2.46
C ASN A 358 -4.08 6.24 -3.62
N ALA A 359 -4.55 6.34 -4.87
CA ALA A 359 -3.71 6.72 -6.00
C ALA A 359 -3.13 8.15 -5.88
N LEU A 360 -3.82 9.07 -5.21
CA LEU A 360 -3.32 10.41 -4.87
C LEU A 360 -2.69 10.49 -3.46
N GLU A 361 -2.57 9.35 -2.77
CA GLU A 361 -1.83 9.26 -1.50
C GLU A 361 -0.32 9.41 -1.75
N LEU A 362 0.17 8.90 -2.88
CA LEU A 362 1.57 8.88 -3.30
C LEU A 362 2.01 10.22 -3.92
N GLY A 363 3.31 10.55 -3.79
CA GLY A 363 4.02 11.83 -3.99
C GLY A 363 3.73 12.75 -5.19
N VAL A 364 2.71 12.52 -6.01
CA VAL A 364 2.30 13.35 -7.16
C VAL A 364 2.04 14.79 -6.72
N ASP A 365 2.52 15.76 -7.51
CA ASP A 365 2.33 17.18 -7.21
C ASP A 365 0.98 17.71 -7.74
N ILE A 366 -0.05 17.61 -6.90
CA ILE A 366 -1.42 18.05 -7.18
C ILE A 366 -1.73 19.48 -6.68
N GLY A 367 -0.70 20.28 -6.34
CA GLY A 367 -0.89 21.64 -5.83
C GLY A 367 -1.36 21.71 -4.37
N GLN A 368 -1.97 22.84 -4.00
CA GLN A 368 -2.32 23.18 -2.61
C GLN A 368 -3.81 22.96 -2.34
N LEU A 369 -4.14 21.86 -1.66
CA LEU A 369 -5.51 21.62 -1.21
C LEU A 369 -5.72 22.19 0.18
N GLN A 370 -6.95 22.65 0.44
CA GLN A 370 -7.33 23.31 1.68
C GLN A 370 -8.02 22.34 2.66
N ALA A 371 -8.75 21.36 2.13
CA ALA A 371 -9.42 20.34 2.93
C ALA A 371 -9.15 18.92 2.41
N CYS A 372 -9.10 17.97 3.35
CA CYS A 372 -9.01 16.53 3.08
C CYS A 372 -10.13 15.81 3.83
N ILE A 373 -10.90 14.96 3.14
CA ILE A 373 -11.88 14.07 3.75
C ILE A 373 -11.44 12.63 3.57
N MET A 374 -11.28 11.88 4.67
CA MET A 374 -11.01 10.44 4.65
C MET A 374 -12.33 9.69 4.83
N THR A 375 -12.77 8.94 3.81
CA THR A 375 -13.97 8.09 3.87
C THR A 375 -13.64 6.77 4.55
N GLY A 376 -13.39 6.85 5.85
CA GLY A 376 -12.95 5.77 6.71
C GLY A 376 -11.44 5.69 6.89
N TYR A 377 -11.01 4.86 7.83
CA TYR A 377 -9.61 4.67 8.20
C TYR A 377 -8.83 3.99 7.08
N PRO A 378 -7.76 4.60 6.54
CA PRO A 378 -7.03 4.06 5.39
C PRO A 378 -6.45 2.67 5.57
N GLY A 379 -6.28 2.21 6.82
CA GLY A 379 -5.78 0.88 7.17
C GLY A 379 -4.59 0.95 8.13
N ASN A 380 -3.75 1.99 7.99
CA ASN A 380 -2.62 2.27 8.86
C ASN A 380 -2.46 3.79 9.10
N ILE A 381 -1.73 4.16 10.15
CA ILE A 381 -1.51 5.53 10.60
C ILE A 381 -0.72 6.31 9.54
N ALA A 382 0.32 5.70 8.98
CA ALA A 382 1.15 6.33 7.95
C ALA A 382 0.31 6.81 6.75
N SER A 383 -0.57 5.97 6.21
CA SER A 383 -1.50 6.32 5.13
C SER A 383 -2.47 7.43 5.53
N ALA A 384 -3.01 7.40 6.75
CA ALA A 384 -3.86 8.48 7.27
C ALA A 384 -3.14 9.83 7.29
N TRP A 385 -1.89 9.86 7.75
CA TRP A 385 -1.08 11.08 7.75
C TRP A 385 -0.66 11.52 6.35
N GLN A 386 -0.42 10.59 5.42
CA GLN A 386 -0.13 10.93 4.02
C GLN A 386 -1.34 11.56 3.33
N GLN A 387 -2.53 10.99 3.53
CA GLN A 387 -3.78 11.55 3.03
C GLN A 387 -4.07 12.92 3.65
N ALA A 388 -3.91 13.06 4.98
CA ALA A 388 -4.01 14.34 5.67
C ALA A 388 -2.96 15.36 5.17
N GLY A 389 -1.76 14.89 4.81
CA GLY A 389 -0.65 15.68 4.27
C GLY A 389 -0.89 16.22 2.86
N ARG A 390 -1.98 15.82 2.19
CA ARG A 390 -2.40 16.41 0.90
C ARG A 390 -3.08 17.76 1.07
N ALA A 391 -3.64 18.05 2.24
CA ALA A 391 -4.15 19.36 2.60
C ALA A 391 -3.14 20.16 3.46
N GLY A 392 -3.06 21.47 3.21
CA GLY A 392 -2.21 22.37 4.00
C GLY A 392 -0.73 22.29 3.67
N ARG A 393 -0.37 22.50 2.39
CA ARG A 393 1.02 22.67 1.97
C ARG A 393 1.44 24.13 2.20
N ARG A 394 2.62 24.35 2.80
CA ARG A 394 3.15 25.65 3.31
C ARG A 394 2.49 26.11 4.62
N GLN A 395 2.37 27.42 4.86
CA GLN A 395 1.91 28.01 6.13
C GLN A 395 0.38 28.16 6.24
N ASP A 396 -0.38 27.76 5.22
CA ASP A 396 -1.85 27.92 5.23
C ASP A 396 -2.54 26.94 6.19
N GLU A 397 -3.69 27.38 6.74
CA GLU A 397 -4.56 26.51 7.54
C GLU A 397 -5.13 25.38 6.66
N ALA A 398 -5.28 24.19 7.25
CA ALA A 398 -5.94 23.06 6.59
C ALA A 398 -6.95 22.36 7.48
N LEU A 399 -7.99 21.83 6.83
CA LEU A 399 -9.06 21.06 7.44
C LEU A 399 -8.96 19.60 7.05
N ILE A 400 -8.88 18.70 8.03
CA ILE A 400 -8.85 17.27 7.83
C ILE A 400 -10.08 16.68 8.51
N ILE A 401 -10.92 15.99 7.76
CA ILE A 401 -12.16 15.38 8.25
C ILE A 401 -12.05 13.86 8.09
N TYR A 402 -12.00 13.16 9.20
CA TYR A 402 -12.10 11.70 9.24
C TYR A 402 -13.56 11.30 9.38
N VAL A 403 -14.15 10.64 8.39
CA VAL A 403 -15.54 10.15 8.44
C VAL A 403 -15.55 8.64 8.64
N ALA A 404 -15.88 8.20 9.85
CA ALA A 404 -15.85 6.81 10.24
C ALA A 404 -16.86 5.94 9.46
N GLN A 405 -16.47 4.70 9.15
CA GLN A 405 -17.38 3.68 8.64
C GLN A 405 -17.94 2.81 9.77
N SER A 406 -18.87 1.93 9.43
CA SER A 406 -19.39 0.90 10.35
C SER A 406 -18.44 -0.29 10.54
N THR A 407 -17.15 -0.18 10.24
CA THR A 407 -16.18 -1.26 10.53
C THR A 407 -15.70 -1.18 11.98
N ALA A 408 -15.24 -2.29 12.56
CA ALA A 408 -14.75 -2.32 13.93
C ALA A 408 -13.58 -1.36 14.15
N LEU A 409 -12.63 -1.40 13.22
CA LEU A 409 -11.46 -0.53 13.19
C LEU A 409 -11.84 0.94 13.08
N ASP A 410 -12.77 1.29 12.19
CA ASP A 410 -13.22 2.68 12.01
C ASP A 410 -13.89 3.26 13.25
N GLN A 411 -14.75 2.47 13.91
CA GLN A 411 -15.42 2.86 15.15
C GLN A 411 -14.41 2.97 16.30
N TYR A 412 -13.44 2.07 16.37
CA TYR A 412 -12.37 2.21 17.35
C TYR A 412 -11.59 3.53 17.19
N VAL A 413 -11.19 3.87 15.96
CA VAL A 413 -10.43 5.10 15.66
C VAL A 413 -11.24 6.37 15.97
N VAL A 414 -12.55 6.37 15.68
CA VAL A 414 -13.39 7.56 15.93
C VAL A 414 -13.62 7.79 17.42
N ASP A 415 -13.73 6.72 18.20
CA ASP A 415 -13.92 6.79 19.66
C ASP A 415 -12.59 7.04 20.39
N HIS A 416 -11.45 6.72 19.76
CA HIS A 416 -10.11 6.92 20.30
C HIS A 416 -9.25 7.78 19.36
N PRO A 417 -9.59 9.04 19.13
CA PRO A 417 -8.93 9.90 18.14
C PRO A 417 -7.43 10.10 18.41
N LEU A 418 -7.00 10.00 19.68
CA LEU A 418 -5.59 10.06 20.07
C LEU A 418 -4.77 8.90 19.52
N PHE A 419 -5.38 7.77 19.16
CA PHE A 419 -4.69 6.69 18.46
C PHE A 419 -4.14 7.19 17.11
N LEU A 420 -4.96 7.86 16.29
CA LEU A 420 -4.48 8.37 15.01
C LEU A 420 -3.54 9.58 15.18
N LEU A 421 -3.84 10.44 16.16
CA LEU A 421 -3.14 11.72 16.35
C LEU A 421 -1.82 11.61 17.13
N GLY A 422 -1.71 10.67 18.05
CA GLY A 422 -0.64 10.61 19.05
C GLY A 422 0.17 9.32 19.04
N SER A 423 -0.27 8.28 18.33
CA SER A 423 0.56 7.08 18.15
C SER A 423 1.67 7.35 17.13
N ASP A 424 2.83 6.77 17.40
CA ASP A 424 3.90 6.75 16.40
C ASP A 424 3.42 6.02 15.14
N PRO A 425 3.75 6.52 13.93
CA PRO A 425 3.56 5.75 12.70
C PRO A 425 4.26 4.41 12.85
N GLU A 426 3.67 3.34 12.33
CA GLU A 426 4.08 2.00 12.70
C GLU A 426 5.37 1.54 11.94
N GLU A 427 5.87 0.31 12.17
CA GLU A 427 7.12 -0.20 11.57
C GLU A 427 6.92 -0.79 10.18
N ALA A 428 7.69 -0.33 9.18
CA ALA A 428 7.70 -0.94 7.86
C ALA A 428 8.70 -2.12 7.84
N ARG A 429 8.19 -3.31 7.52
CA ARG A 429 8.98 -4.56 7.54
C ARG A 429 9.10 -5.16 6.15
N ILE A 430 10.22 -5.84 5.93
CA ILE A 430 10.48 -6.70 4.78
C ILE A 430 11.03 -8.02 5.32
N TYR A 431 10.84 -9.08 4.56
CA TYR A 431 11.34 -10.41 4.89
C TYR A 431 12.08 -11.01 3.70
N PRO A 432 13.31 -10.52 3.40
CA PRO A 432 14.08 -10.97 2.25
C PRO A 432 14.58 -12.42 2.41
N GLU A 433 14.48 -12.98 3.62
CA GLU A 433 14.79 -14.38 3.94
C GLU A 433 13.76 -15.37 3.41
N ASN A 434 12.58 -14.92 2.93
CA ASN A 434 11.60 -15.82 2.31
C ASN A 434 12.28 -16.62 1.18
N MET A 435 12.31 -17.95 1.36
CA MET A 435 13.08 -18.85 0.50
C MET A 435 12.61 -18.82 -0.96
N LEU A 436 11.30 -18.69 -1.20
CA LEU A 436 10.76 -18.63 -2.56
C LEU A 436 11.22 -17.36 -3.28
N ILE A 437 11.14 -16.21 -2.61
CA ILE A 437 11.60 -14.92 -3.15
C ILE A 437 13.11 -14.94 -3.39
N LEU A 438 13.89 -15.47 -2.44
CA LEU A 438 15.33 -15.62 -2.56
C LEU A 438 15.70 -16.50 -3.76
N MET A 439 15.08 -17.66 -3.91
CA MET A 439 15.35 -18.61 -5.01
C MET A 439 15.02 -18.01 -6.38
N ASP A 440 13.90 -17.30 -6.49
CA ASP A 440 13.52 -16.61 -7.72
C ASP A 440 14.53 -15.54 -8.13
N HIS A 441 15.02 -14.76 -7.16
CA HIS A 441 16.03 -13.75 -7.43
C HIS A 441 17.43 -14.32 -7.61
N LEU A 442 17.75 -15.47 -7.02
CA LEU A 442 18.99 -16.18 -7.25
C LEU A 442 19.08 -16.67 -8.70
N LYS A 443 17.98 -17.21 -9.27
CA LYS A 443 17.87 -17.55 -10.70
C LYS A 443 18.16 -16.33 -11.58
N CYS A 444 17.54 -15.19 -11.27
CA CYS A 444 17.80 -13.95 -12.00
C CYS A 444 19.26 -13.49 -11.89
N ALA A 445 19.83 -13.55 -10.70
CA ALA A 445 21.21 -13.12 -10.45
C ALA A 445 22.21 -14.02 -11.20
N ALA A 446 21.96 -15.33 -11.28
CA ALA A 446 22.78 -16.28 -12.02
C ALA A 446 22.68 -16.09 -13.54
N PHE A 447 21.50 -15.72 -14.04
CA PHE A 447 21.30 -15.31 -15.44
C PHE A 447 22.12 -14.06 -15.79
N GLU A 448 22.12 -13.07 -14.90
CA GLU A 448 22.84 -11.81 -15.08
C GLU A 448 24.36 -12.01 -15.06
N LEU A 449 24.86 -12.62 -14.00
CA LEU A 449 26.29 -12.85 -13.80
C LEU A 449 26.53 -14.24 -13.18
N PRO A 450 27.46 -15.04 -13.72
CA PRO A 450 27.85 -16.31 -13.12
C PRO A 450 28.38 -16.14 -11.70
N PHE A 451 27.92 -16.96 -10.75
CA PHE A 451 28.47 -16.98 -9.39
C PHE A 451 29.75 -17.81 -9.34
N THR A 452 30.73 -17.42 -8.54
CA THR A 452 31.85 -18.30 -8.19
C THR A 452 31.43 -19.33 -7.14
N THR A 453 32.21 -20.39 -6.96
CA THR A 453 31.99 -21.40 -5.90
C THR A 453 32.26 -20.88 -4.48
N SER A 454 32.66 -19.62 -4.34
CA SER A 454 32.88 -18.94 -3.05
C SER A 454 32.07 -17.66 -2.91
N ASP A 455 31.27 -17.30 -3.92
CA ASP A 455 30.45 -16.09 -3.85
C ASP A 455 29.33 -16.28 -2.82
N THR A 456 29.06 -15.21 -2.08
CA THR A 456 27.80 -15.03 -1.35
C THR A 456 26.85 -14.16 -2.17
N TYR A 457 25.60 -14.07 -1.74
CA TYR A 457 24.63 -13.14 -2.32
C TYR A 457 24.09 -12.22 -1.24
N GLY A 458 24.68 -11.01 -1.14
CA GLY A 458 24.45 -10.16 0.01
C GLY A 458 24.93 -10.86 1.28
N GLU A 459 24.02 -11.05 2.21
CA GLU A 459 24.21 -11.76 3.48
C GLU A 459 24.00 -13.28 3.38
N TYR A 460 23.50 -13.80 2.25
CA TYR A 460 23.11 -15.20 2.11
C TYR A 460 24.26 -16.09 1.63
N ASP A 461 24.42 -17.25 2.28
CA ASP A 461 25.13 -18.38 1.69
C ASP A 461 24.20 -19.06 0.68
N ILE A 462 24.69 -19.24 -0.54
CA ILE A 462 23.90 -19.66 -1.69
C ILE A 462 24.42 -20.93 -2.34
N GLN A 463 25.52 -21.52 -1.84
CA GLN A 463 26.16 -22.63 -2.54
C GLN A 463 25.26 -23.87 -2.58
N GLU A 464 24.60 -24.20 -1.46
CA GLU A 464 23.61 -25.30 -1.41
C GLU A 464 22.39 -25.03 -2.30
N LEU A 465 21.92 -23.77 -2.33
CA LEU A 465 20.80 -23.37 -3.19
C LEU A 465 21.17 -23.47 -4.69
N LEU A 466 22.41 -23.18 -5.04
CA LEU A 466 22.94 -23.33 -6.39
C LEU A 466 23.15 -24.80 -6.77
N ASP A 467 23.59 -25.65 -5.83
CA ASP A 467 23.63 -27.12 -6.03
C ASP A 467 22.21 -27.64 -6.33
N TYR A 468 21.19 -27.24 -5.56
CA TYR A 468 19.79 -27.58 -5.84
C TYR A 468 19.31 -27.08 -7.22
N LEU A 469 19.61 -25.83 -7.59
CA LEU A 469 19.28 -25.31 -8.93
C LEU A 469 19.99 -26.06 -10.06
N ALA A 470 21.16 -26.66 -9.79
CA ALA A 470 21.85 -27.49 -10.78
C ALA A 470 21.20 -28.86 -10.95
N GLU A 471 20.72 -29.46 -9.86
CA GLU A 471 19.92 -30.69 -9.90
C GLU A 471 18.63 -30.51 -10.70
N GLU A 472 17.99 -29.34 -10.56
CA GLU A 472 16.80 -28.94 -11.33
C GLU A 472 17.12 -28.49 -12.78
N GLY A 473 18.38 -28.56 -13.21
CA GLY A 473 18.80 -28.20 -14.57
C GLY A 473 18.70 -26.72 -14.91
N VAL A 474 18.64 -25.84 -13.91
CA VAL A 474 18.54 -24.39 -14.09
C VAL A 474 19.91 -23.74 -14.26
N VAL A 475 20.89 -24.17 -13.45
CA VAL A 475 22.28 -23.74 -13.54
C VAL A 475 23.21 -24.93 -13.79
N PHE A 476 24.42 -24.66 -14.26
CA PHE A 476 25.47 -25.65 -14.48
C PHE A 476 26.74 -25.26 -13.73
N LYS A 477 27.29 -26.20 -12.96
CA LYS A 477 28.52 -26.04 -12.19
C LYS A 477 29.74 -26.41 -13.04
N THR A 478 30.62 -25.45 -13.26
CA THR A 478 32.00 -25.67 -13.73
C THR A 478 32.93 -25.85 -12.52
N SER A 479 34.24 -26.04 -12.74
CA SER A 479 35.20 -26.13 -11.63
C SER A 479 35.31 -24.87 -10.77
N GLU A 480 34.90 -23.70 -11.31
CA GLU A 480 35.09 -22.41 -10.64
C GLU A 480 33.80 -21.60 -10.51
N LYS A 481 32.80 -21.85 -11.37
CA LYS A 481 31.62 -20.98 -11.52
C LYS A 481 30.34 -21.74 -11.82
N TRP A 482 29.24 -21.10 -11.42
CA TRP A 482 27.86 -21.45 -11.68
C TRP A 482 27.33 -20.62 -12.84
N HIS A 483 26.94 -21.27 -13.93
CA HIS A 483 26.43 -20.62 -15.13
C HIS A 483 24.96 -20.91 -15.31
N TRP A 484 24.20 -19.93 -15.78
CA TRP A 484 22.84 -20.14 -16.23
C TRP A 484 22.79 -21.09 -17.43
N MET A 485 21.92 -22.11 -17.38
CA MET A 485 21.81 -23.17 -18.41
C MET A 485 20.46 -23.19 -19.12
N SER A 486 19.41 -22.59 -18.56
CA SER A 486 18.07 -22.64 -19.13
C SER A 486 17.85 -21.64 -20.28
N ASP A 487 17.02 -21.98 -21.27
CA ASP A 487 16.60 -21.04 -22.32
C ASP A 487 15.54 -20.03 -21.83
N ARG A 488 15.01 -20.21 -20.62
CA ARG A 488 13.99 -19.34 -20.03
C ARG A 488 14.61 -18.03 -19.55
N PHE A 489 13.84 -16.96 -19.67
CA PHE A 489 14.21 -15.66 -19.14
C PHE A 489 13.57 -15.45 -17.77
N PRO A 490 14.30 -15.64 -16.66
CA PRO A 490 13.70 -15.76 -15.33
C PRO A 490 12.96 -14.51 -14.87
N ALA A 491 13.40 -13.32 -15.29
CA ALA A 491 12.81 -12.05 -14.88
C ALA A 491 11.42 -11.77 -15.51
N HIS A 492 10.94 -12.57 -16.46
CA HIS A 492 9.55 -12.46 -16.95
C HIS A 492 8.55 -13.23 -16.09
N ASP A 493 8.99 -14.29 -15.41
CA ASP A 493 8.11 -15.17 -14.64
C ASP A 493 7.90 -14.66 -13.21
N ILE A 494 8.64 -13.61 -12.80
CA ILE A 494 8.62 -13.06 -11.45
C ILE A 494 7.95 -11.69 -11.46
N SER A 495 6.81 -11.60 -10.79
CA SER A 495 6.14 -10.34 -10.49
C SER A 495 6.55 -9.88 -9.10
N LEU A 496 7.08 -8.66 -8.98
CA LEU A 496 7.51 -8.14 -7.67
C LEU A 496 6.33 -7.83 -6.74
N ARG A 497 5.10 -7.74 -7.27
CA ARG A 497 3.94 -7.17 -6.57
C ARG A 497 2.83 -8.16 -6.27
N SER A 498 2.87 -9.37 -6.80
CA SER A 498 1.82 -10.38 -6.60
C SER A 498 2.29 -11.46 -5.64
N ALA A 499 1.33 -11.96 -4.85
CA ALA A 499 1.56 -13.04 -3.90
C ALA A 499 1.90 -14.38 -4.58
N SER A 500 1.32 -14.58 -5.77
CA SER A 500 1.48 -15.77 -6.58
C SER A 500 2.29 -15.49 -7.85
N GLN A 501 3.02 -16.51 -8.30
CA GLN A 501 3.64 -16.57 -9.63
C GLN A 501 2.59 -16.80 -10.74
N GLU A 502 1.34 -17.11 -10.36
CA GLU A 502 0.25 -17.45 -11.28
C GLU A 502 -0.95 -16.53 -11.06
N ASN A 503 -1.27 -15.70 -12.06
CA ASN A 503 -2.47 -14.87 -12.09
C ASN A 503 -3.51 -15.46 -13.06
N VAL A 504 -4.79 -15.30 -12.72
CA VAL A 504 -5.91 -15.54 -13.62
C VAL A 504 -6.15 -14.29 -14.47
N VAL A 505 -6.01 -14.41 -15.79
CA VAL A 505 -6.28 -13.35 -16.76
C VAL A 505 -7.78 -13.25 -17.01
N ILE A 506 -8.33 -12.04 -16.86
CA ILE A 506 -9.76 -11.76 -17.01
C ILE A 506 -10.01 -11.23 -18.42
N ILE A 507 -10.79 -11.96 -19.20
CA ILE A 507 -11.04 -11.73 -20.62
C ILE A 507 -12.52 -11.38 -20.82
N ASP A 508 -12.79 -10.15 -21.23
CA ASP A 508 -14.12 -9.72 -21.65
C ASP A 508 -14.45 -10.28 -23.04
N MET A 509 -15.54 -11.05 -23.09
CA MET A 509 -16.10 -11.67 -24.29
C MET A 509 -17.48 -11.12 -24.68
N THR A 510 -17.88 -9.96 -24.16
CA THR A 510 -19.15 -9.28 -24.46
C THR A 510 -19.37 -9.10 -25.95
N VAL A 511 -18.32 -8.79 -26.70
CA VAL A 511 -18.32 -8.79 -28.16
C VAL A 511 -17.42 -9.93 -28.65
N PRO A 512 -17.98 -11.08 -29.10
CA PRO A 512 -17.18 -12.27 -29.44
C PRO A 512 -16.10 -12.02 -30.50
N ALA A 513 -16.34 -11.10 -31.43
CA ALA A 513 -15.37 -10.73 -32.48
C ALA A 513 -14.23 -9.81 -31.98
N ARG A 514 -14.29 -9.33 -30.75
CA ARG A 514 -13.34 -8.37 -30.14
C ARG A 514 -13.14 -8.69 -28.65
N THR A 515 -12.68 -9.90 -28.34
CA THR A 515 -12.28 -10.24 -26.98
C THR A 515 -11.14 -9.33 -26.53
N LYS A 516 -11.19 -8.88 -25.28
CA LYS A 516 -10.14 -8.03 -24.69
C LYS A 516 -9.79 -8.52 -23.30
N VAL A 517 -8.51 -8.48 -22.95
CA VAL A 517 -8.09 -8.65 -21.56
C VAL A 517 -8.47 -7.37 -20.80
N ILE A 518 -9.24 -7.50 -19.72
CA ILE A 518 -9.66 -6.38 -18.88
C ILE A 518 -8.90 -6.32 -17.56
N GLY A 519 -8.35 -7.43 -17.08
CA GLY A 519 -7.59 -7.42 -15.83
C GLY A 519 -6.95 -8.76 -15.52
N GLU A 520 -6.34 -8.83 -14.35
CA GLU A 520 -5.75 -10.04 -13.78
C GLU A 520 -6.08 -10.08 -12.29
N MET A 521 -6.08 -11.28 -11.71
CA MET A 521 -6.28 -11.51 -10.28
C MET A 521 -5.38 -12.68 -9.82
N ASP A 522 -4.86 -12.62 -8.60
CA ASP A 522 -4.12 -13.76 -8.03
C ASP A 522 -5.03 -14.99 -7.94
N ARG A 523 -4.43 -16.17 -8.09
CA ARG A 523 -5.15 -17.44 -8.15
C ARG A 523 -6.02 -17.69 -6.91
N HIS A 524 -5.51 -17.35 -5.73
CA HIS A 524 -6.23 -17.55 -4.47
C HIS A 524 -7.50 -16.71 -4.40
N SER A 525 -7.42 -15.41 -4.71
CA SER A 525 -8.58 -14.52 -4.76
C SER A 525 -9.56 -14.89 -5.87
N ALA A 526 -9.08 -15.41 -7.00
CA ALA A 526 -9.91 -15.83 -8.12
C ALA A 526 -10.93 -16.93 -7.72
N MET A 527 -10.61 -17.76 -6.71
CA MET A 527 -11.55 -18.78 -6.21
C MET A 527 -12.86 -18.20 -5.70
N THR A 528 -12.82 -16.99 -5.13
CA THR A 528 -13.98 -16.36 -4.47
C THR A 528 -14.55 -15.19 -5.25
N LEU A 529 -13.77 -14.59 -6.15
CA LEU A 529 -14.17 -13.40 -6.89
C LEU A 529 -14.35 -13.64 -8.40
N LEU A 530 -13.82 -14.74 -8.92
CA LEU A 530 -13.88 -15.08 -10.34
C LEU A 530 -14.44 -16.48 -10.60
N HIS A 531 -15.07 -17.12 -9.61
CA HIS A 531 -15.77 -18.38 -9.84
C HIS A 531 -16.88 -18.20 -10.90
N GLU A 532 -17.32 -19.30 -11.50
CA GLU A 532 -18.44 -19.25 -12.45
C GLU A 532 -19.68 -18.61 -11.77
N GLU A 533 -20.37 -17.74 -12.52
CA GLU A 533 -21.43 -16.85 -12.06
C GLU A 533 -21.03 -15.70 -11.12
N ALA A 534 -19.75 -15.54 -10.76
CA ALA A 534 -19.32 -14.40 -9.97
C ALA A 534 -19.60 -13.08 -10.70
N ILE A 535 -20.03 -12.06 -9.95
CA ILE A 535 -20.10 -10.69 -10.43
C ILE A 535 -18.78 -10.00 -10.13
N TYR A 536 -17.93 -9.96 -11.15
CA TYR A 536 -16.68 -9.22 -11.15
C TYR A 536 -16.94 -7.75 -11.52
N LEU A 537 -16.68 -6.84 -10.58
CA LEU A 537 -16.77 -5.40 -10.87
C LEU A 537 -15.43 -4.88 -11.41
N HIS A 538 -15.40 -4.52 -12.68
CA HIS A 538 -14.25 -3.90 -13.32
C HIS A 538 -14.57 -2.49 -13.75
N GLN A 539 -13.93 -1.51 -13.11
CA GLN A 539 -14.08 -0.08 -13.44
C GLN A 539 -15.51 0.48 -13.30
N GLY A 540 -16.35 -0.14 -12.47
CA GLY A 540 -17.76 0.27 -12.29
C GLY A 540 -18.71 -0.39 -13.29
N ILE A 541 -18.16 -1.09 -14.29
CA ILE A 541 -18.90 -2.00 -15.16
C ILE A 541 -18.95 -3.34 -14.46
N GLN A 542 -20.14 -3.94 -14.39
CA GLN A 542 -20.32 -5.26 -13.83
C GLN A 542 -20.12 -6.28 -14.94
N TYR A 543 -19.32 -7.29 -14.63
CA TYR A 543 -19.10 -8.43 -15.48
C TYR A 543 -19.53 -9.68 -14.74
N GLN A 544 -20.31 -10.53 -15.39
CA GLN A 544 -20.56 -11.87 -14.90
C GLN A 544 -19.49 -12.81 -15.47
N VAL A 545 -18.89 -13.63 -14.62
CA VAL A 545 -18.00 -14.70 -15.07
C VAL A 545 -18.83 -15.81 -15.70
N GLU A 546 -18.63 -16.03 -16.98
CA GLU A 546 -19.29 -17.10 -17.76
C GLU A 546 -18.52 -18.42 -17.61
N LYS A 547 -17.18 -18.36 -17.56
CA LYS A 547 -16.31 -19.53 -17.39
C LYS A 547 -15.02 -19.15 -16.67
N LEU A 548 -14.63 -19.93 -15.66
CA LEU A 548 -13.29 -19.87 -15.07
C LEU A 548 -12.48 -21.09 -15.53
N ASP A 549 -11.59 -20.89 -16.48
CA ASP A 549 -10.62 -21.90 -16.90
C ASP A 549 -9.45 -21.92 -15.92
N TRP A 550 -9.53 -22.82 -14.94
CA TRP A 550 -8.59 -22.88 -13.82
C TRP A 550 -7.19 -23.33 -14.24
N GLU A 551 -7.10 -24.28 -15.18
CA GLU A 551 -5.82 -24.81 -15.67
C GLU A 551 -5.10 -23.79 -16.55
N GLU A 552 -5.82 -23.17 -17.47
CA GLU A 552 -5.28 -22.14 -18.37
C GLU A 552 -5.20 -20.75 -17.75
N LYS A 553 -5.67 -20.61 -16.50
CA LYS A 553 -5.68 -19.37 -15.71
C LYS A 553 -6.38 -18.23 -16.45
N LYS A 554 -7.58 -18.50 -16.98
CA LYS A 554 -8.38 -17.51 -17.74
C LYS A 554 -9.81 -17.46 -17.22
N ALA A 555 -10.26 -16.28 -16.80
CA ALA A 555 -11.66 -16.00 -16.48
C ALA A 555 -12.32 -15.30 -17.66
N PHE A 556 -13.28 -15.95 -18.30
CA PHE A 556 -14.07 -15.37 -19.39
C PHE A 556 -15.31 -14.70 -18.81
N VAL A 557 -15.47 -13.41 -19.08
CA VAL A 557 -16.51 -12.59 -18.46
C VAL A 557 -17.32 -11.83 -19.49
N ARG A 558 -18.56 -11.51 -19.15
CA ARG A 558 -19.48 -10.75 -19.99
C ARG A 558 -20.09 -9.60 -19.22
N GLU A 559 -20.17 -8.43 -19.84
CA GLU A 559 -20.81 -7.26 -19.27
C GLU A 559 -22.29 -7.53 -18.98
N VAL A 560 -22.72 -7.14 -17.78
CA VAL A 560 -24.07 -7.27 -17.26
C VAL A 560 -24.45 -6.00 -16.51
N ASP A 561 -25.75 -5.80 -16.30
CA ASP A 561 -26.30 -4.75 -15.45
C ASP A 561 -27.28 -5.41 -14.47
N VAL A 562 -26.81 -5.63 -13.24
CA VAL A 562 -27.52 -6.37 -12.18
C VAL A 562 -27.54 -5.57 -10.88
N ASP A 563 -28.60 -5.75 -10.11
CA ASP A 563 -28.83 -5.07 -8.83
C ASP A 563 -28.25 -5.82 -7.63
N TYR A 564 -27.26 -6.70 -7.85
CA TYR A 564 -26.62 -7.49 -6.82
C TYR A 564 -25.11 -7.67 -7.08
N TYR A 565 -24.39 -8.13 -6.06
CA TYR A 565 -23.01 -8.60 -6.17
C TYR A 565 -22.89 -10.01 -5.58
N THR A 566 -21.79 -10.71 -5.87
CA THR A 566 -21.54 -12.05 -5.33
C THR A 566 -20.53 -12.01 -4.19
N ASP A 567 -20.77 -12.85 -3.19
CA ASP A 567 -19.86 -13.05 -2.05
C ASP A 567 -19.71 -14.55 -1.80
N ALA A 568 -18.48 -15.04 -1.81
CA ALA A 568 -18.17 -16.47 -1.76
C ALA A 568 -17.54 -16.88 -0.42
N ASN A 569 -17.95 -18.03 0.09
CA ASN A 569 -17.36 -18.63 1.27
C ASN A 569 -16.17 -19.51 0.86
N LEU A 570 -15.01 -19.20 1.43
CA LEU A 570 -13.82 -20.02 1.36
C LEU A 570 -13.74 -20.90 2.61
N ALA A 571 -13.89 -22.21 2.45
CA ALA A 571 -13.60 -23.16 3.52
C ALA A 571 -12.07 -23.35 3.57
N VAL A 572 -11.47 -23.07 4.73
CA VAL A 572 -10.03 -23.18 4.92
C VAL A 572 -9.75 -24.22 5.99
N GLU A 573 -8.98 -25.24 5.64
CA GLU A 573 -8.46 -26.23 6.59
C GLU A 573 -6.96 -25.99 6.80
N MET A 574 -6.56 -25.84 8.07
CA MET A 574 -5.17 -25.70 8.49
C MET A 574 -4.66 -27.02 9.06
N LYS A 575 -3.43 -27.38 8.69
CA LYS A 575 -2.68 -28.53 9.22
C LYS A 575 -1.31 -28.04 9.68
N VAL A 576 -1.00 -28.29 10.95
CA VAL A 576 0.34 -28.00 11.49
C VAL A 576 1.33 -29.01 10.90
N LEU A 577 2.38 -28.50 10.25
CA LEU A 577 3.45 -29.30 9.68
C LEU A 577 4.59 -29.42 10.69
N GLU A 578 5.02 -28.28 11.24
CA GLU A 578 6.09 -28.18 12.21
C GLU A 578 5.76 -27.11 13.27
N GLU A 579 6.17 -27.34 14.52
CA GLU A 579 6.05 -26.37 15.61
C GLU A 579 7.45 -25.97 16.07
N ASP A 580 7.79 -24.70 15.90
CA ASP A 580 9.12 -24.17 16.22
C ASP A 580 9.20 -23.61 17.63
N ARG A 581 8.12 -22.93 18.04
CA ARG A 581 8.01 -22.26 19.34
C ARG A 581 6.65 -22.48 19.94
N SER A 582 6.62 -22.61 21.27
CA SER A 582 5.39 -22.75 22.03
C SER A 582 5.52 -22.13 23.42
N ARG A 583 4.42 -21.55 23.93
CA ARG A 583 4.30 -21.03 25.30
C ARG A 583 2.90 -21.27 25.86
N ILE A 584 2.83 -21.57 27.17
CA ILE A 584 1.56 -21.74 27.89
C ILE A 584 0.94 -20.35 28.12
N TYR A 585 -0.37 -20.24 27.91
CA TYR A 585 -1.13 -19.01 28.14
C TYR A 585 -2.56 -19.34 28.59
N GLN A 586 -2.95 -18.89 29.79
CA GLN A 586 -4.31 -19.03 30.38
C GLN A 586 -4.95 -20.44 30.24
N GLY A 587 -4.17 -21.51 30.43
CA GLY A 587 -4.68 -22.89 30.30
C GLY A 587 -4.85 -23.38 28.85
N GLY A 588 -4.37 -22.61 27.89
CA GLY A 588 -4.11 -22.99 26.51
C GLY A 588 -2.63 -22.86 26.14
N THR A 589 -2.36 -22.94 24.85
CA THR A 589 -1.01 -22.93 24.26
C THR A 589 -0.98 -21.99 23.06
N ILE A 590 -0.06 -21.04 23.08
CA ILE A 590 0.29 -20.21 21.92
C ILE A 590 1.52 -20.85 21.27
N SER A 591 1.43 -21.14 19.98
CA SER A 591 2.51 -21.74 19.20
C SER A 591 2.78 -20.96 17.92
N PHE A 592 3.93 -21.22 17.31
CA PHE A 592 4.34 -20.71 16.01
C PHE A 592 5.15 -21.76 15.25
N GLY A 593 4.94 -21.84 13.95
CA GLY A 593 5.66 -22.73 13.04
C GLY A 593 5.00 -22.80 11.67
N ASP A 594 5.33 -23.85 10.91
CA ASP A 594 4.86 -24.05 9.55
C ASP A 594 3.52 -24.79 9.49
N VAL A 595 2.65 -24.33 8.59
CA VAL A 595 1.32 -24.87 8.36
C VAL A 595 1.05 -25.09 6.88
N GLY A 596 0.35 -26.18 6.58
CA GLY A 596 -0.29 -26.44 5.31
C GLY A 596 -1.74 -25.95 5.36
N LEU A 597 -2.12 -25.12 4.40
CA LEU A 597 -3.48 -24.64 4.18
C LEU A 597 -4.07 -25.37 2.98
N VAL A 598 -5.31 -25.83 3.13
CA VAL A 598 -6.15 -26.27 2.01
C VAL A 598 -7.37 -25.36 1.97
N ALA A 599 -7.48 -24.54 0.94
CA ALA A 599 -8.61 -23.65 0.71
C ALA A 599 -9.53 -24.23 -0.36
N GLN A 600 -10.84 -24.22 -0.10
CA GLN A 600 -11.84 -24.67 -1.05
C GLN A 600 -13.02 -23.70 -1.06
N ALA A 601 -13.27 -23.11 -2.22
CA ALA A 601 -14.47 -22.30 -2.43
C ALA A 601 -15.66 -23.24 -2.61
N THR A 602 -16.72 -23.04 -1.83
CA THR A 602 -17.82 -24.01 -1.73
C THR A 602 -19.16 -23.47 -2.21
N ILE A 603 -19.53 -22.28 -1.74
CA ILE A 603 -20.81 -21.65 -2.05
C ILE A 603 -20.61 -20.14 -2.15
N PHE A 604 -21.37 -19.50 -3.04
CA PHE A 604 -21.51 -18.06 -3.09
C PHE A 604 -22.95 -17.63 -2.85
N LYS A 605 -23.11 -16.40 -2.39
CA LYS A 605 -24.38 -15.70 -2.19
C LYS A 605 -24.48 -14.55 -3.18
N LYS A 606 -25.69 -14.26 -3.63
CA LYS A 606 -26.05 -13.06 -4.40
C LYS A 606 -26.64 -12.07 -3.39
N ILE A 607 -25.96 -10.95 -3.17
CA ILE A 607 -26.32 -9.93 -2.19
C ILE A 607 -26.81 -8.69 -2.92
N SER A 608 -28.03 -8.24 -2.62
CA SER A 608 -28.59 -7.05 -3.27
C SER A 608 -27.75 -5.80 -2.97
N LEU A 609 -27.61 -4.92 -3.96
CA LEU A 609 -26.91 -3.63 -3.84
C LEU A 609 -27.77 -2.56 -3.16
N ASN A 610 -29.01 -2.88 -2.76
CA ASN A 610 -29.87 -1.97 -2.02
C ASN A 610 -29.35 -1.72 -0.58
N ASP A 611 -29.92 -0.72 0.10
CA ASP A 611 -29.50 -0.34 1.46
C ASP A 611 -29.61 -1.47 2.50
N LYS A 612 -30.43 -2.50 2.24
CA LYS A 612 -30.64 -3.63 3.16
C LYS A 612 -29.62 -4.75 2.99
N GLN A 613 -28.96 -4.84 1.82
CA GLN A 613 -28.01 -5.91 1.49
C GLN A 613 -28.57 -7.32 1.75
N ASP A 614 -29.83 -7.52 1.35
CA ASP A 614 -30.49 -8.81 1.55
C ASP A 614 -29.84 -9.88 0.66
N ASN A 615 -29.73 -11.10 1.18
CA ASN A 615 -29.34 -12.27 0.39
C ASN A 615 -30.51 -12.67 -0.52
N ILE A 616 -30.31 -12.54 -1.84
CA ILE A 616 -31.33 -12.82 -2.86
C ILE A 616 -31.13 -14.17 -3.55
N GLY A 617 -30.07 -14.91 -3.25
CA GLY A 617 -29.83 -16.23 -3.81
C GLY A 617 -28.46 -16.80 -3.47
N SER A 618 -28.22 -18.06 -3.81
CA SER A 618 -26.91 -18.71 -3.64
C SER A 618 -26.67 -19.75 -4.73
N GLY A 619 -25.40 -20.03 -5.01
CA GLY A 619 -24.99 -21.08 -5.94
C GLY A 619 -23.74 -21.82 -5.45
N PRO A 620 -23.52 -23.07 -5.87
CA PRO A 620 -22.32 -23.81 -5.53
C PRO A 620 -21.11 -23.28 -6.31
N ILE A 621 -19.91 -23.51 -5.76
CA ILE A 621 -18.64 -23.29 -6.45
C ILE A 621 -17.97 -24.64 -6.63
N HIS A 622 -17.59 -24.96 -7.86
CA HIS A 622 -16.91 -26.21 -8.20
C HIS A 622 -15.49 -25.90 -8.67
N LEU A 623 -14.61 -25.68 -7.71
CA LEU A 623 -13.18 -25.50 -7.95
C LEU A 623 -12.38 -26.55 -7.18
N PRO A 624 -11.23 -27.00 -7.72
CA PRO A 624 -10.34 -27.86 -6.97
C PRO A 624 -9.82 -27.13 -5.73
N PRO A 625 -9.50 -27.86 -4.65
CA PRO A 625 -8.84 -27.27 -3.49
C PRO A 625 -7.48 -26.68 -3.88
N ASP A 626 -7.16 -25.54 -3.29
CA ASP A 626 -5.88 -24.84 -3.44
C ASP A 626 -5.04 -25.10 -2.18
N GLU A 627 -3.83 -25.62 -2.37
CA GLU A 627 -2.92 -25.95 -1.28
C GLU A 627 -1.79 -24.93 -1.20
N MET A 628 -1.50 -24.44 0.01
CA MET A 628 -0.44 -23.48 0.26
C MET A 628 0.30 -23.83 1.54
N HIS A 629 1.62 -23.78 1.52
CA HIS A 629 2.45 -23.86 2.72
C HIS A 629 2.83 -22.45 3.16
N THR A 630 2.70 -22.14 4.44
CA THR A 630 2.99 -20.81 4.99
C THR A 630 3.31 -20.92 6.49
N SER A 631 3.75 -19.82 7.09
CA SER A 631 3.95 -19.73 8.54
C SER A 631 2.67 -19.27 9.23
N SER A 632 2.45 -19.75 10.45
CA SER A 632 1.33 -19.34 11.29
C SER A 632 1.70 -19.27 12.76
N SER A 633 1.03 -18.39 13.50
CA SER A 633 0.92 -18.49 14.94
C SER A 633 -0.50 -18.90 15.31
N TRP A 634 -0.64 -19.81 16.25
CA TRP A 634 -1.94 -20.31 16.67
C TRP A 634 -2.11 -20.37 18.18
N LEU A 635 -3.34 -20.17 18.63
CA LEU A 635 -3.76 -20.28 20.02
C LEU A 635 -4.73 -21.45 20.16
N SER A 636 -4.29 -22.53 20.80
CA SER A 636 -5.12 -23.67 21.16
C SER A 636 -5.58 -23.54 22.61
N PHE A 637 -6.83 -23.84 22.92
CA PHE A 637 -7.36 -23.72 24.28
C PHE A 637 -8.31 -24.87 24.62
N SER A 638 -8.47 -25.15 25.91
CA SER A 638 -9.43 -26.13 26.37
C SER A 638 -10.85 -25.54 26.37
N ASN A 639 -11.79 -26.20 25.67
CA ASN A 639 -13.17 -25.78 25.72
C ASN A 639 -13.81 -26.20 27.05
N THR A 640 -13.97 -25.24 27.97
CA THR A 640 -14.70 -25.44 29.22
C THR A 640 -16.20 -25.16 29.11
N LEU A 641 -16.66 -24.66 27.95
CA LEU A 641 -18.05 -24.31 27.69
C LEU A 641 -18.85 -25.52 27.22
N GLN A 642 -20.00 -25.75 27.84
CA GLN A 642 -20.96 -26.79 27.45
C GLN A 642 -21.80 -26.37 26.23
N TRP A 643 -21.14 -25.96 25.15
CA TRP A 643 -21.78 -25.58 23.89
C TRP A 643 -21.73 -26.71 22.88
N SER A 644 -22.71 -26.74 21.98
CA SER A 644 -22.62 -27.60 20.80
C SER A 644 -21.50 -27.13 19.85
N GLU A 645 -21.01 -28.02 18.99
CA GLU A 645 -19.96 -27.68 18.02
C GLU A 645 -20.39 -26.54 17.08
N ALA A 646 -21.67 -26.49 16.70
CA ALA A 646 -22.20 -25.41 15.86
C ALA A 646 -22.13 -24.05 16.57
N GLU A 647 -22.54 -23.99 17.84
CA GLU A 647 -22.49 -22.76 18.62
C GLU A 647 -21.06 -22.27 18.86
N LEU A 648 -20.13 -23.19 19.12
CA LEU A 648 -18.71 -22.86 19.26
C LEU A 648 -18.12 -22.38 17.93
N THR A 649 -18.46 -23.03 16.81
CA THR A 649 -18.04 -22.61 15.46
C THR A 649 -18.44 -21.16 15.19
N GLU A 650 -19.71 -20.82 15.44
CA GLU A 650 -20.21 -19.47 15.19
C GLU A 650 -19.57 -18.43 16.12
N ALA A 651 -19.38 -18.76 17.40
CA ALA A 651 -18.73 -17.88 18.36
C ALA A 651 -17.25 -17.64 18.01
N MET A 652 -16.52 -18.69 17.65
CA MET A 652 -15.15 -18.58 17.18
C MET A 652 -15.07 -17.81 15.86
N THR A 653 -16.00 -17.99 14.93
CA THR A 653 -16.05 -17.22 13.69
C THR A 653 -16.24 -15.72 13.97
N GLY A 654 -17.15 -15.37 14.87
CA GLY A 654 -17.36 -13.97 15.29
C GLY A 654 -16.13 -13.38 16.00
N ALA A 655 -15.45 -14.18 16.83
CA ALA A 655 -14.21 -13.78 17.50
C ALA A 655 -13.06 -13.59 16.50
N ALA A 656 -12.88 -14.52 15.56
CA ALA A 656 -11.86 -14.45 14.51
C ALA A 656 -12.07 -13.22 13.61
N TYR A 657 -13.31 -12.90 13.24
CA TYR A 657 -13.65 -11.67 12.52
C TYR A 657 -13.19 -10.42 13.29
N ALA A 658 -13.47 -10.38 14.60
CA ALA A 658 -13.10 -9.26 15.45
C ALA A 658 -11.56 -9.16 15.63
N MET A 659 -10.87 -10.28 15.83
CA MET A 659 -9.41 -10.34 15.93
C MET A 659 -8.76 -9.86 14.62
N ASN A 660 -9.22 -10.36 13.48
CA ASN A 660 -8.68 -10.00 12.17
C ASN A 660 -8.75 -8.48 11.90
N ALA A 661 -9.81 -7.82 12.38
CA ALA A 661 -9.97 -6.38 12.25
C ALA A 661 -8.92 -5.56 13.03
N PHE A 662 -8.29 -6.14 14.06
CA PHE A 662 -7.33 -5.46 14.93
C PHE A 662 -5.88 -5.85 14.70
N ILE A 663 -5.57 -6.94 14.00
CA ILE A 663 -4.17 -7.29 13.67
C ILE A 663 -3.42 -6.11 13.01
N PRO A 664 -4.00 -5.38 12.03
CA PRO A 664 -3.31 -4.24 11.41
C PRO A 664 -2.97 -3.09 12.38
N LEU A 665 -3.58 -3.05 13.58
CA LEU A 665 -3.20 -2.07 14.61
C LEU A 665 -1.85 -2.39 15.25
N PHE A 666 -1.43 -3.65 15.22
CA PHE A 666 -0.21 -4.11 15.88
C PHE A 666 0.93 -4.39 14.90
N ILE A 667 0.61 -4.71 13.65
CA ILE A 667 1.58 -5.10 12.62
C ILE A 667 1.26 -4.31 11.33
N GLN A 668 2.25 -3.65 10.70
CA GLN A 668 2.06 -2.97 9.40
C GLN A 668 1.97 -3.95 8.24
N CYS A 669 0.91 -4.73 8.25
CA CYS A 669 0.45 -5.43 7.07
C CYS A 669 -0.74 -4.71 6.46
N ASP A 670 -0.94 -4.92 5.16
CA ASP A 670 -2.27 -4.72 4.63
C ASP A 670 -3.18 -5.79 5.25
N ALA A 671 -4.44 -5.46 5.52
CA ALA A 671 -5.40 -6.42 6.08
C ALA A 671 -5.61 -7.66 5.18
N SER A 672 -5.15 -7.60 3.94
CA SER A 672 -5.10 -8.69 2.98
C SER A 672 -3.91 -9.65 3.16
N ASP A 673 -2.87 -9.29 3.91
CA ASP A 673 -1.64 -10.10 4.02
C ASP A 673 -1.74 -11.16 5.12
N VAL A 674 -2.73 -11.06 5.99
CA VAL A 674 -2.96 -11.96 7.13
C VAL A 674 -4.42 -12.41 7.18
N ALA A 675 -4.67 -13.61 7.70
CA ALA A 675 -6.01 -14.07 8.06
C ALA A 675 -6.04 -14.69 9.44
N VAL A 676 -7.21 -14.62 10.07
CA VAL A 676 -7.55 -15.40 11.26
C VAL A 676 -8.56 -16.47 10.88
N VAL A 677 -8.22 -17.73 11.06
CA VAL A 677 -9.09 -18.88 10.79
C VAL A 677 -9.32 -19.66 12.09
N PRO A 678 -10.58 -19.80 12.54
CA PRO A 678 -10.90 -20.66 13.66
C PRO A 678 -11.08 -22.11 13.21
N GLN A 679 -10.63 -23.07 14.03
CA GLN A 679 -10.98 -24.48 13.93
C GLN A 679 -11.47 -24.97 15.29
N VAL A 680 -12.69 -25.52 15.35
CA VAL A 680 -13.25 -26.08 16.60
C VAL A 680 -12.48 -27.30 17.09
N LYS A 681 -11.92 -28.07 16.15
CA LYS A 681 -11.04 -29.21 16.41
C LYS A 681 -9.89 -29.17 15.42
N ALA A 682 -8.75 -28.64 15.85
CA ALA A 682 -7.54 -28.67 15.05
C ALA A 682 -7.02 -30.11 14.93
N THR A 683 -6.53 -30.46 13.75
CA THR A 683 -6.12 -31.84 13.41
C THR A 683 -4.96 -32.36 14.26
N HIS A 684 -4.06 -31.49 14.70
CA HIS A 684 -2.85 -31.86 15.44
C HIS A 684 -3.09 -32.19 16.92
N ASN A 685 -4.09 -31.59 17.57
CA ASN A 685 -4.32 -31.73 19.01
C ASN A 685 -5.78 -31.95 19.42
N ASN A 686 -6.73 -31.93 18.47
CA ASN A 686 -8.17 -32.02 18.69
C ASN A 686 -8.77 -30.94 19.61
N LEU A 687 -8.07 -29.82 19.79
CA LEU A 687 -8.54 -28.68 20.58
C LEU A 687 -9.11 -27.59 19.66
N PRO A 688 -9.99 -26.72 20.19
CA PRO A 688 -10.31 -25.46 19.56
C PRO A 688 -9.06 -24.61 19.40
N THR A 689 -8.84 -24.11 18.20
CA THR A 689 -7.65 -23.35 17.84
C THR A 689 -8.00 -22.16 16.94
N PHE A 690 -7.39 -21.00 17.22
CA PHE A 690 -7.35 -19.88 16.29
C PHE A 690 -5.99 -19.88 15.58
N PHE A 691 -5.99 -19.93 14.25
CA PHE A 691 -4.79 -19.79 13.43
C PHE A 691 -4.71 -18.36 12.89
N VAL A 692 -3.56 -17.73 13.02
CA VAL A 692 -3.22 -16.48 12.35
C VAL A 692 -2.06 -16.75 11.41
N TYR A 693 -2.30 -16.62 10.10
CA TYR A 693 -1.33 -17.07 9.10
C TYR A 693 -1.08 -16.00 8.04
N ASP A 694 0.10 -16.10 7.42
CA ASP A 694 0.52 -15.21 6.34
C ASP A 694 -0.12 -15.68 5.04
N LYS A 695 -0.86 -14.80 4.36
CA LYS A 695 -1.50 -15.06 3.07
C LYS A 695 -0.50 -15.00 1.90
N TYR A 696 0.67 -15.61 2.10
CA TYR A 696 1.73 -15.68 1.11
C TYR A 696 2.50 -17.01 1.27
N PRO A 697 2.78 -17.73 0.16
CA PRO A 697 3.55 -18.98 0.22
C PRO A 697 4.92 -18.82 0.89
N GLY A 698 5.25 -19.72 1.82
CA GLY A 698 6.50 -19.68 2.60
C GLY A 698 6.55 -18.61 3.70
N GLY A 699 5.46 -17.87 3.93
CA GLY A 699 5.39 -16.87 5.01
C GLY A 699 6.19 -15.59 4.75
N ILE A 700 5.79 -14.49 5.36
CA ILE A 700 6.41 -13.16 5.22
C ILE A 700 6.73 -12.53 6.57
N GLY A 701 6.68 -13.32 7.64
CA GLY A 701 7.06 -12.93 9.00
C GLY A 701 6.00 -12.13 9.76
N LEU A 702 4.74 -12.10 9.29
CA LEU A 702 3.67 -11.38 10.01
C LEU A 702 3.14 -12.22 11.17
N SER A 703 2.81 -13.48 10.91
CA SER A 703 2.32 -14.45 11.88
C SER A 703 3.32 -14.69 13.00
N GLU A 704 4.61 -14.63 12.66
CA GLU A 704 5.71 -14.64 13.63
C GLU A 704 5.57 -13.53 14.65
N LYS A 705 5.21 -12.32 14.21
CA LYS A 705 5.03 -11.21 15.13
C LYS A 705 3.75 -11.33 15.95
N VAL A 706 2.70 -11.92 15.38
CA VAL A 706 1.46 -12.23 16.10
C VAL A 706 1.72 -13.16 17.27
N TYR A 707 2.67 -14.10 17.16
CA TYR A 707 3.08 -14.98 18.27
C TYR A 707 3.38 -14.18 19.55
N ASP A 708 4.11 -13.07 19.43
CA ASP A 708 4.44 -12.20 20.56
C ASP A 708 3.22 -11.42 21.10
N LEU A 709 2.25 -11.11 20.23
CA LEU A 709 1.20 -10.09 20.42
C LEU A 709 -0.19 -10.66 20.76
N TRP A 710 -0.34 -11.98 20.92
CA TRP A 710 -1.64 -12.61 21.19
C TRP A 710 -2.40 -11.99 22.37
N GLU A 711 -1.72 -11.71 23.48
CA GLU A 711 -2.35 -11.13 24.67
C GLU A 711 -2.92 -9.73 24.40
N ASP A 712 -2.14 -8.88 23.72
CA ASP A 712 -2.57 -7.53 23.33
C ASP A 712 -3.75 -7.60 22.34
N LEU A 713 -3.68 -8.51 21.37
CA LEU A 713 -4.74 -8.72 20.37
C LEU A 713 -6.05 -9.18 21.02
N LEU A 714 -5.99 -10.15 21.93
CA LEU A 714 -7.17 -10.66 22.65
C LEU A 714 -7.78 -9.59 23.55
N THR A 715 -6.95 -8.89 24.33
CA THR A 715 -7.37 -7.79 25.20
C THR A 715 -8.08 -6.71 24.40
N LYS A 716 -7.52 -6.34 23.24
CA LYS A 716 -8.10 -5.32 22.37
C LYS A 716 -9.44 -5.75 21.79
N THR A 717 -9.47 -6.98 21.28
CA THR A 717 -10.67 -7.59 20.69
C THR A 717 -11.80 -7.66 21.72
N MET A 718 -11.50 -8.14 22.93
CA MET A 718 -12.45 -8.21 24.04
C MET A 718 -13.05 -6.84 24.37
N ASN A 719 -12.19 -5.85 24.66
CA ASN A 719 -12.64 -4.51 25.05
C ASN A 719 -13.56 -3.90 24.00
N HIS A 720 -13.25 -4.09 22.72
CA HIS A 720 -14.07 -3.59 21.62
C HIS A 720 -15.43 -4.30 21.53
N VAL A 721 -15.44 -5.63 21.59
CA VAL A 721 -16.69 -6.42 21.55
C VAL A 721 -17.57 -6.10 22.77
N VAL A 722 -16.99 -5.86 23.94
CA VAL A 722 -17.72 -5.48 25.16
C VAL A 722 -18.40 -4.14 24.99
N ASN A 723 -17.68 -3.13 24.52
CA ASN A 723 -18.11 -1.73 24.46
C ASN A 723 -18.99 -1.39 23.24
N CYS A 724 -19.02 -2.23 22.21
CA CYS A 724 -19.90 -2.02 21.06
C CYS A 724 -21.38 -1.93 21.51
N PRO A 725 -22.22 -1.04 20.96
CA PRO A 725 -23.61 -0.88 21.42
C PRO A 725 -24.59 -1.92 20.88
N CYS A 726 -24.20 -2.76 19.90
CA CYS A 726 -25.12 -3.73 19.31
C CYS A 726 -25.53 -4.84 20.30
N GLU A 727 -26.74 -5.40 20.15
CA GLU A 727 -27.23 -6.48 21.02
C GLU A 727 -26.74 -7.87 20.56
N SER A 728 -26.88 -8.17 19.27
CA SER A 728 -26.61 -9.52 18.73
C SER A 728 -25.31 -9.63 17.93
N GLY A 729 -24.78 -8.51 17.43
CA GLY A 729 -23.59 -8.44 16.56
C GLY A 729 -23.79 -7.42 15.44
N CYS A 730 -22.70 -6.84 14.93
CA CYS A 730 -22.74 -5.92 13.80
C CYS A 730 -21.41 -5.94 13.04
N PRO A 731 -21.34 -5.39 11.81
CA PRO A 731 -20.09 -5.23 11.07
C PRO A 731 -19.00 -4.47 11.85
N SER A 732 -19.39 -3.68 12.84
CA SER A 732 -18.45 -2.97 13.72
C SER A 732 -17.92 -3.81 14.88
N CYS A 733 -18.27 -5.09 15.03
CA CYS A 733 -17.70 -5.93 16.08
C CYS A 733 -17.37 -7.35 15.62
N ILE A 734 -18.38 -8.21 15.49
CA ILE A 734 -18.23 -9.67 15.25
C ILE A 734 -18.70 -10.07 13.84
N GLY A 735 -18.97 -9.08 12.99
CA GLY A 735 -19.43 -9.25 11.61
C GLY A 735 -20.95 -9.11 11.43
N PRO A 736 -21.42 -8.95 10.18
CA PRO A 736 -22.84 -9.03 9.82
C PRO A 736 -23.31 -10.49 9.99
N GLN A 737 -24.39 -10.72 10.74
CA GLN A 737 -24.94 -12.07 10.90
C GLN A 737 -26.45 -12.12 10.64
N ASN A 738 -26.85 -13.24 10.04
CA ASN A 738 -28.24 -13.63 9.87
C ASN A 738 -28.69 -14.46 11.09
N ALA A 739 -29.78 -14.02 11.73
CA ALA A 739 -30.79 -14.83 12.41
C ALA A 739 -30.59 -15.38 13.85
N LEU A 740 -29.43 -15.34 14.51
CA LEU A 740 -29.33 -15.87 15.90
C LEU A 740 -29.29 -14.79 17.00
N VAL A 741 -30.23 -14.89 17.93
CA VAL A 741 -30.34 -14.04 19.14
C VAL A 741 -29.20 -14.40 20.11
N ASN A 742 -28.53 -13.39 20.68
CA ASN A 742 -27.46 -13.50 21.70
C ASN A 742 -26.05 -13.91 21.23
N MET A 743 -25.72 -13.85 19.94
CA MET A 743 -24.37 -14.23 19.45
C MET A 743 -23.22 -13.42 20.08
N LYS A 744 -23.39 -12.11 20.23
CA LYS A 744 -22.41 -11.26 20.93
C LYS A 744 -22.12 -11.72 22.36
N ARG A 745 -23.13 -12.22 23.08
CA ARG A 745 -22.94 -12.76 24.44
C ARG A 745 -22.02 -13.97 24.42
N LYS A 746 -22.24 -14.91 23.49
CA LYS A 746 -21.37 -16.08 23.32
C LYS A 746 -19.94 -15.67 22.95
N VAL A 747 -19.75 -14.73 22.02
CA VAL A 747 -18.40 -14.24 21.69
C VAL A 747 -17.71 -13.62 22.91
N LYS A 748 -18.43 -12.87 23.76
CA LYS A 748 -17.88 -12.34 25.03
C LYS A 748 -17.46 -13.46 25.98
N GLU A 749 -18.34 -14.43 26.22
CA GLU A 749 -18.05 -15.58 27.11
C GLU A 749 -16.83 -16.37 26.61
N LEU A 750 -16.70 -16.56 25.29
CA LEU A 750 -15.53 -17.19 24.68
C LEU A 750 -14.25 -16.38 24.89
N LEU A 751 -14.27 -15.09 24.55
CA LEU A 751 -13.10 -14.22 24.71
C LEU A 751 -12.68 -14.10 26.19
N GLN A 752 -13.59 -14.29 27.15
CA GLN A 752 -13.31 -14.20 28.59
C GLN A 752 -12.51 -15.40 29.10
N ILE A 753 -12.63 -16.54 28.41
CA ILE A 753 -11.83 -17.73 28.69
C ILE A 753 -10.43 -17.59 28.09
N LEU A 754 -10.33 -16.88 26.97
CA LEU A 754 -9.07 -16.62 26.29
C LEU A 754 -8.26 -15.50 26.94
N TYR A 755 -8.91 -14.59 27.70
CA TYR A 755 -8.31 -13.43 28.36
C TYR A 755 -7.81 -13.76 29.77
#